data_AF-A0A8S9WVH5-F1
#
_entry.id   AF-A0A8S9WVH5-F1
#
_cell.length_a   1.000
_cell.length_b   1.000
_cell.length_c   1.000
_cell.angle_alpha   90.00
_cell.angle_beta   90.00
_cell.angle_gamma   90.00
#
_symmetry.space_group_name_H-M   'P 1'
#
loop_
_entity.id
_entity.type
_entity.pdbx_description
1 polymer ?
#
loop_
_entity_poly.entity_id
_entity_poly.type
_entity_poly.pdbx_seq_one_letter_code
_entity_poly.pdbx_strand_id
1 'polypeptide(L)'
;MLTEVKLPPNKLWTIPGYRSYLAPDPEGRGCAGALLLVRSTLNQSPLLPVIENDVQMARCLLHTQREDIQIGAIYVPPQDNRRQRKLTMGTLWSLSHELGSTFLIGGDFNSKHSSWNDHRANHYGTLVDAWRHSFNLQIVTPGAPTRYDSRPGIAPSHIDFFVAKGLSSRLNNCVVKYDLNSDHLPVHLDLHAERETFINRPTLLKHPMNWDTYKQYIANELDSLPNVANERDIDLAISNLTTVITAAATISAPRYLPKPKPNIHFPPFVRDLWLAKKRAKRRWIRTGNTTEKRNFNTLNNALKVEVANIRQDQLREKLISLQIKDCSLFRATKSRKNKEKKNVSVTIHRNKMANPSVGGSQTSVAGSQTMIDDSTNTSPYPTQKFPHRESMLTAMNVGSSDFILIEDLGPKRKISVKEKAAEVENWFEKNFRRLATWKTITKKLPIMVWARTYNSEDFVGDLVAGITVGLTVIPQSLAYSSIAGLPAQFGLYSSFLGALMYIFLGSCKDVPMGPTAICSLLTYQAVRGYGPMHAILLCFLSGVIQFLMGIVGLGIMIDFISDPVSSGFTSAVALLIISSQVKDILGITAGGATFIEMWTSILEDVQNTKFWDTVVGVICVIILLLMRLLSEVKLAKSTHPDNWSTFQKVFNKSIWLISTSRNSILVVVSGVVGWYFCETADEPLKLIGPLPPGLPAIQLPPFSVMKGNHTAGFFEMVSDMGSGVIVLPLIGLLENIAICKAFANGKTVDATQELIAIGLCNIGNSMVQSFPCSGSLSRSAVNNSSGVRTPLGGLYTGVLVIVALLFCMPCFYYIPKSALAAVIIAAVIFMVEVRVVRPIWRSKKSDLIPGVATFFCCLILPLEIGILIGIGLNLVSILYHAARPKISMEIARSRAGVEYLLLTPDRCLIFPSVDYVSTLVTKHSVRRGIPVVIDCSHIYGADFTAAKVIEVLTNDFSKRQQPLFFYNLKPSVVAVFEGVQPKDFIVYYNEHELDNLLLLHSAAKHRLSSLAGNGISRLSVDVGRDIRSMIGESPRGHRRLSSLSADSVRDISQDRDYGKER
;
A
#
# COMPACT_ATOMS: atom_id res chain seq x y z
N MET A 1 25.69 26.11 10.53
CA MET A 1 26.88 26.01 9.64
C MET A 1 26.48 25.21 8.41
N LEU A 2 27.18 25.36 7.28
CA LEU A 2 26.97 24.58 6.06
C LEU A 2 28.33 24.17 5.47
N THR A 3 28.45 22.93 5.04
CA THR A 3 29.70 22.27 4.61
C THR A 3 29.51 21.55 3.26
N GLU A 4 30.60 21.14 2.60
CA GLU A 4 30.63 20.69 1.20
C GLU A 4 29.88 21.65 0.23
N VAL A 5 29.95 22.95 0.49
CA VAL A 5 29.14 23.93 -0.22
C VAL A 5 29.80 24.29 -1.55
N LYS A 6 29.42 23.53 -2.57
CA LYS A 6 29.68 23.75 -4.02
C LYS A 6 29.26 25.15 -4.49
N LEU A 7 30.02 26.18 -4.13
CA LEU A 7 29.77 27.61 -4.36
C LEU A 7 30.90 28.25 -5.17
N PRO A 8 30.62 29.24 -6.03
CA PRO A 8 31.64 30.01 -6.70
C PRO A 8 32.29 31.02 -5.73
N PRO A 9 33.61 31.31 -5.85
CA PRO A 9 34.34 32.13 -4.88
C PRO A 9 33.88 33.60 -4.81
N ASN A 10 33.36 34.18 -5.89
CA ASN A 10 33.17 35.63 -6.02
C ASN A 10 31.73 36.15 -5.77
N LYS A 11 30.91 35.46 -4.95
CA LYS A 11 29.55 35.93 -4.60
C LYS A 11 29.29 35.87 -3.09
N LEU A 12 28.98 37.03 -2.48
CA LEU A 12 28.47 37.06 -1.10
C LEU A 12 27.03 36.52 -1.03
N TRP A 13 26.79 35.58 -0.11
CA TRP A 13 25.50 34.92 0.07
C TRP A 13 24.60 35.68 1.06
N THR A 14 23.85 36.68 0.60
CA THR A 14 22.94 37.44 1.48
C THR A 14 21.61 36.69 1.71
N ILE A 15 21.28 36.49 2.99
CA ILE A 15 20.00 35.97 3.47
C ILE A 15 19.39 37.04 4.39
N PRO A 16 18.13 37.47 4.19
CA PRO A 16 17.50 38.46 5.07
C PRO A 16 17.58 38.05 6.54
N GLY A 17 18.10 38.94 7.39
CA GLY A 17 18.30 38.67 8.82
C GLY A 17 19.55 37.85 9.19
N TYR A 18 20.46 37.54 8.26
CA TYR A 18 21.71 36.82 8.52
C TYR A 18 22.89 37.42 7.75
N ARG A 19 24.05 37.56 8.42
CA ARG A 19 25.36 37.76 7.78
C ARG A 19 25.94 36.41 7.36
N SER A 20 26.80 36.43 6.34
CA SER A 20 27.44 35.23 5.78
C SER A 20 28.95 35.39 5.68
N TYR A 21 29.66 34.30 5.96
CA TYR A 21 31.11 34.19 5.85
C TYR A 21 31.43 32.92 5.06
N LEU A 22 32.30 33.00 4.05
CA LEU A 22 32.54 31.93 3.07
C LEU A 22 34.03 31.59 3.03
N ALA A 23 34.33 30.29 2.97
CA ALA A 23 35.64 29.73 2.67
C ALA A 23 35.50 28.81 1.44
N PRO A 24 35.80 29.31 0.22
CA PRO A 24 35.75 28.50 -1.00
C PRO A 24 36.93 27.52 -1.10
N ASP A 25 36.80 26.50 -1.95
CA ASP A 25 37.91 25.63 -2.39
C ASP A 25 38.97 26.48 -3.13
N PRO A 26 40.25 26.45 -2.72
CA PRO A 26 41.29 27.37 -3.23
C PRO A 26 41.53 27.28 -4.73
N GLU A 27 41.25 26.13 -5.35
CA GLU A 27 41.39 25.90 -6.79
C GLU A 27 40.20 26.43 -7.61
N GLY A 28 39.18 27.04 -6.98
CA GLY A 28 38.05 27.66 -7.66
C GLY A 28 37.10 26.71 -8.40
N ARG A 29 37.27 25.38 -8.28
CA ARG A 29 36.54 24.37 -9.07
C ARG A 29 35.06 24.20 -8.67
N GLY A 30 34.58 24.95 -7.67
CA GLY A 30 33.17 25.01 -7.27
C GLY A 30 32.61 23.69 -6.72
N CYS A 31 33.49 22.81 -6.23
CA CYS A 31 33.15 21.45 -5.80
C CYS A 31 33.26 21.22 -4.27
N ALA A 32 33.83 22.15 -3.51
CA ALA A 32 34.04 22.06 -2.07
C ALA A 32 34.01 23.46 -1.42
N GLY A 33 33.94 23.53 -0.08
CA GLY A 33 33.97 24.78 0.70
C GLY A 33 33.03 24.79 1.91
N ALA A 34 33.17 25.80 2.77
CA ALA A 34 32.37 26.00 3.98
C ALA A 34 31.68 27.37 4.00
N LEU A 35 30.44 27.42 4.49
CA LEU A 35 29.62 28.63 4.62
C LEU A 35 29.07 28.74 6.06
N LEU A 36 29.46 29.80 6.75
CA LEU A 36 28.92 30.18 8.05
C LEU A 36 27.83 31.24 7.86
N LEU A 37 26.71 31.07 8.57
CA LEU A 37 25.55 31.96 8.55
C LEU A 37 25.19 32.32 9.98
N VAL A 38 25.22 33.61 10.31
CA VAL A 38 25.03 34.12 11.66
C VAL A 38 23.95 35.20 11.65
N ARG A 39 22.99 35.12 12.55
CA ARG A 39 21.84 36.04 12.58
C ARG A 39 22.33 37.47 12.77
N SER A 40 21.84 38.41 11.96
CA SER A 40 22.32 39.81 11.95
C SER A 40 21.97 40.58 13.23
N THR A 41 21.11 40.03 14.09
CA THR A 41 20.78 40.55 15.42
C THR A 41 21.80 40.18 16.50
N LEU A 42 22.79 39.34 16.18
CA LEU A 42 23.90 39.01 17.09
C LEU A 42 25.09 39.92 16.79
N ASN A 43 25.71 40.46 17.85
CA ASN A 43 26.89 41.28 17.71
C ASN A 43 28.09 40.43 17.26
N GLN A 44 28.72 40.83 16.16
CA GLN A 44 29.69 40.00 15.45
C GLN A 44 30.64 40.83 14.60
N SER A 45 31.90 40.43 14.55
CA SER A 45 32.93 40.96 13.66
C SER A 45 33.41 39.90 12.66
N PRO A 46 33.71 40.30 11.41
CA PRO A 46 34.24 39.39 10.40
C PRO A 46 35.67 38.96 10.76
N LEU A 47 35.98 37.69 10.52
CA LEU A 47 37.36 37.18 10.52
C LEU A 47 37.70 36.65 9.13
N LEU A 48 38.99 36.69 8.77
CA LEU A 48 39.46 36.11 7.51
C LEU A 48 39.25 34.58 7.52
N PRO A 49 38.72 33.97 6.45
CA PRO A 49 38.59 32.52 6.35
C PRO A 49 39.98 31.85 6.29
N VAL A 50 40.08 30.63 6.78
CA VAL A 50 41.27 29.77 6.59
C VAL A 50 41.03 28.93 5.34
N ILE A 51 41.95 29.01 4.39
CA ILE A 51 41.86 28.30 3.11
C ILE A 51 43.23 27.69 2.82
N GLU A 52 43.48 26.52 3.40
CA GLU A 52 44.61 25.66 3.05
C GLU A 52 44.16 24.60 2.03
N ASN A 53 45.12 23.96 1.34
CA ASN A 53 44.83 22.91 0.35
C ASN A 53 44.03 21.74 0.94
N ASP A 54 44.21 21.47 2.24
CA ASP A 54 43.62 20.35 2.96
C ASP A 54 42.48 20.74 3.91
N VAL A 55 42.23 22.04 4.16
CA VAL A 55 41.19 22.55 5.06
C VAL A 55 40.57 23.85 4.55
N GLN A 56 39.23 23.92 4.49
CA GLN A 56 38.49 25.16 4.25
C GLN A 56 37.62 25.51 5.46
N MET A 57 37.84 26.66 6.10
CA MET A 57 37.08 27.10 7.27
C MET A 57 36.62 28.55 7.18
N ALA A 58 35.30 28.77 7.22
CA ALA A 58 34.68 30.09 7.33
C ALA A 58 34.42 30.44 8.79
N ARG A 59 34.94 31.57 9.29
CA ARG A 59 34.83 31.97 10.70
C ARG A 59 34.39 33.42 10.90
N CYS A 60 33.84 33.70 12.07
CA CYS A 60 33.62 35.05 12.58
C CYS A 60 33.77 35.07 14.11
N LEU A 61 33.94 36.26 14.68
CA LEU A 61 33.95 36.45 16.13
C LEU A 61 32.56 36.91 16.58
N LEU A 62 32.02 36.27 17.63
CA LEU A 62 30.78 36.69 18.28
C LEU A 62 31.11 37.40 19.59
N HIS A 63 30.65 38.64 19.70
CA HIS A 63 30.82 39.44 20.90
C HIS A 63 29.67 39.15 21.87
N THR A 64 29.97 38.48 22.97
CA THR A 64 29.01 38.28 24.07
C THR A 64 29.27 39.30 25.19
N GLN A 65 28.37 39.39 26.17
CA GLN A 65 28.54 40.30 27.31
C GLN A 65 29.68 39.89 28.27
N ARG A 66 30.23 38.67 28.15
CA ARG A 66 31.27 38.16 29.06
C ARG A 66 32.60 37.87 28.38
N GLU A 67 32.58 37.40 27.14
CA GLU A 67 33.78 37.10 26.35
C GLU A 67 33.48 37.05 24.84
N ASP A 68 34.51 37.17 24.02
CA ASP A 68 34.43 36.97 22.58
C ASP A 68 34.61 35.49 22.23
N ILE A 69 33.68 34.93 21.45
CA ILE A 69 33.67 33.51 21.08
C ILE A 69 33.87 33.39 19.57
N GLN A 70 34.94 32.71 19.15
CA GLN A 70 35.21 32.47 17.73
C GLN A 70 34.36 31.29 17.23
N ILE A 71 33.52 31.51 16.22
CA ILE A 71 32.67 30.46 15.63
C ILE A 71 33.10 30.18 14.18
N GLY A 72 33.28 28.90 13.86
CA GLY A 72 33.72 28.43 12.54
C GLY A 72 32.86 27.33 11.92
N ALA A 73 32.67 27.38 10.61
CA ALA A 73 32.21 26.26 9.79
C ALA A 73 33.41 25.67 9.04
N ILE A 74 33.69 24.38 9.18
CA ILE A 74 34.88 23.72 8.59
C ILE A 74 34.50 22.61 7.60
N TYR A 75 35.29 22.46 6.54
CA TYR A 75 35.21 21.35 5.61
C TYR A 75 36.62 20.80 5.33
N VAL A 76 36.79 19.50 5.58
CA VAL A 76 38.02 18.75 5.26
C VAL A 76 37.70 17.81 4.09
N PRO A 77 38.33 17.96 2.91
CA PRO A 77 38.07 17.10 1.76
C PRO A 77 38.42 15.62 2.04
N PRO A 78 37.66 14.64 1.51
CA PRO A 78 37.95 13.22 1.72
C PRO A 78 39.29 12.81 1.09
N GLN A 79 39.95 11.83 1.72
CA GLN A 79 41.25 11.31 1.29
C GLN A 79 41.18 10.71 -0.14
N ASP A 80 41.91 11.30 -1.09
CA ASP A 80 42.07 10.79 -2.46
C ASP A 80 43.56 10.62 -2.79
N ASN A 81 44.00 9.36 -2.85
CA ASN A 81 45.40 9.00 -3.13
C ASN A 81 45.90 9.50 -4.51
N ARG A 82 45.01 9.88 -5.43
CA ARG A 82 45.40 10.45 -6.74
C ARG A 82 45.67 11.96 -6.70
N ARG A 83 45.31 12.66 -5.63
CA ARG A 83 45.34 14.14 -5.57
C ARG A 83 46.38 14.73 -4.63
N GLN A 84 47.16 13.90 -3.94
CA GLN A 84 48.15 14.27 -2.91
C GLN A 84 47.64 15.12 -1.71
N ARG A 85 46.36 15.54 -1.68
CA ARG A 85 45.73 16.17 -0.51
C ARG A 85 45.73 15.22 0.68
N LYS A 86 46.35 15.63 1.78
CA LYS A 86 46.45 14.92 3.05
C LYS A 86 46.47 15.94 4.18
N LEU A 87 45.44 15.95 5.02
CA LEU A 87 45.49 16.64 6.31
C LEU A 87 46.75 16.22 7.08
N THR A 88 47.51 17.19 7.59
CA THR A 88 48.71 16.93 8.40
C THR A 88 48.55 17.51 9.81
N MET A 89 49.34 17.02 10.78
CA MET A 89 49.38 17.65 12.10
C MET A 89 49.87 19.11 12.05
N GLY A 90 50.68 19.48 11.06
CA GLY A 90 51.16 20.87 10.87
C GLY A 90 50.00 21.84 10.64
N THR A 91 49.07 21.50 9.73
CA THR A 91 47.85 22.28 9.47
C THR A 91 46.92 22.35 10.68
N LEU A 92 46.81 21.29 11.48
CA LEU A 92 46.01 21.35 12.73
C LEU A 92 46.71 22.20 13.81
N TRP A 93 48.05 22.22 13.81
CA TRP A 93 48.84 23.06 14.72
C TRP A 93 48.75 24.55 14.35
N SER A 94 48.87 24.93 13.08
CA SER A 94 48.66 26.31 12.61
C SER A 94 47.25 26.79 12.94
N LEU A 95 46.24 25.98 12.58
CA LEU A 95 44.83 26.26 12.86
C LEU A 95 44.59 26.53 14.36
N SER A 96 45.23 25.78 15.26
CA SER A 96 45.10 25.98 16.72
C SER A 96 45.57 27.34 17.20
N HIS A 97 46.62 27.89 16.59
CA HIS A 97 47.18 29.18 16.96
C HIS A 97 46.29 30.33 16.47
N GLU A 98 45.64 30.19 15.31
CA GLU A 98 44.70 31.19 14.79
C GLU A 98 43.28 31.15 15.40
N LEU A 99 42.96 30.14 16.21
CA LEU A 99 41.63 29.95 16.80
C LEU A 99 41.49 30.53 18.21
N GLY A 100 42.61 30.90 18.85
CA GLY A 100 42.62 31.47 20.20
C GLY A 100 42.23 30.49 21.31
N SER A 101 41.84 31.03 22.46
CA SER A 101 41.51 30.26 23.66
C SER A 101 40.08 29.71 23.69
N THR A 102 39.10 30.46 23.16
CA THR A 102 37.67 30.16 23.26
C THR A 102 37.03 30.11 21.88
N PHE A 103 36.74 28.89 21.39
CA PHE A 103 36.15 28.69 20.06
C PHE A 103 35.17 27.52 19.98
N LEU A 104 34.31 27.58 18.96
CA LEU A 104 33.41 26.50 18.55
C LEU A 104 33.41 26.35 17.02
N ILE A 105 33.86 25.20 16.54
CA ILE A 105 33.90 24.86 15.12
C ILE A 105 32.98 23.67 14.88
N GLY A 106 32.18 23.71 13.82
CA GLY A 106 31.35 22.57 13.42
C GLY A 106 31.39 22.32 11.92
N GLY A 107 31.42 21.05 11.52
CA GLY A 107 31.41 20.71 10.11
C GLY A 107 31.80 19.27 9.80
N ASP A 108 32.03 19.01 8.51
CA ASP A 108 32.44 17.71 7.98
C ASP A 108 33.97 17.64 7.99
N PHE A 109 34.50 16.86 8.94
CA PHE A 109 35.93 16.60 9.06
C PHE A 109 36.40 15.41 8.21
N ASN A 110 35.49 14.65 7.59
CA ASN A 110 35.74 13.34 6.94
C ASN A 110 36.59 12.36 7.79
N SER A 111 36.61 12.57 9.11
CA SER A 111 37.44 11.87 10.08
C SER A 111 36.62 10.87 10.88
N LYS A 112 37.09 9.63 10.96
CA LYS A 112 36.42 8.53 11.65
C LYS A 112 37.30 8.01 12.77
N HIS A 113 36.80 7.94 13.99
CA HIS A 113 37.51 7.38 15.13
C HIS A 113 36.53 6.83 16.17
N SER A 114 36.97 5.87 16.98
CA SER A 114 36.17 5.32 18.09
C SER A 114 35.89 6.37 19.17
N SER A 115 36.76 7.36 19.35
CA SER A 115 36.59 8.51 20.27
C SER A 115 35.30 9.31 20.04
N TRP A 116 34.66 9.16 18.88
CA TRP A 116 33.36 9.76 18.55
C TRP A 116 32.38 8.76 17.92
N ASN A 117 32.40 7.51 18.40
CA ASN A 117 31.45 6.46 18.06
C ASN A 117 31.40 6.07 16.56
N ASP A 118 32.46 6.27 15.77
CA ASP A 118 32.56 5.65 14.44
C ASP A 118 33.11 4.22 14.55
N HIS A 119 32.62 3.32 13.69
CA HIS A 119 32.95 1.89 13.73
C HIS A 119 34.38 1.57 13.24
N ARG A 120 35.06 2.52 12.60
CA ARG A 120 36.44 2.35 12.11
C ARG A 120 37.25 3.63 12.28
N ALA A 121 38.52 3.49 12.65
CA ALA A 121 39.47 4.60 12.58
C ALA A 121 39.94 4.83 11.13
N ASN A 122 40.06 6.09 10.70
CA ASN A 122 40.81 6.48 9.50
C ASN A 122 41.95 7.45 9.85
N HIS A 123 42.87 7.69 8.92
CA HIS A 123 44.06 8.52 9.16
C HIS A 123 43.71 9.91 9.71
N TYR A 124 42.69 10.58 9.15
CA TYR A 124 42.22 11.87 9.63
C TYR A 124 41.62 11.80 11.03
N GLY A 125 40.96 10.69 11.39
CA GLY A 125 40.49 10.45 12.76
C GLY A 125 41.63 10.35 13.76
N THR A 126 42.69 9.61 13.44
CA THR A 126 43.87 9.54 14.31
C THR A 126 44.55 10.91 14.46
N LEU A 127 44.60 11.73 13.41
CA LEU A 127 45.13 13.10 13.46
C LEU A 127 44.25 14.04 14.30
N VAL A 128 42.92 13.99 14.13
CA VAL A 128 41.97 14.82 14.90
C VAL A 128 41.92 14.39 16.38
N ASP A 129 42.10 13.11 16.69
CA ASP A 129 42.19 12.62 18.08
C ASP A 129 43.54 13.01 18.72
N ALA A 130 44.66 12.94 17.98
CA ALA A 130 45.94 13.47 18.43
C ALA A 130 45.89 15.00 18.65
N TRP A 131 45.19 15.72 17.78
CA TRP A 131 44.94 17.16 17.91
C TRP A 131 44.10 17.49 19.16
N ARG A 132 43.05 16.70 19.42
CA ARG A 132 42.22 16.76 20.62
C ARG A 132 43.07 16.68 21.90
N HIS A 133 43.94 15.68 21.97
CA HIS A 133 44.84 15.49 23.12
C HIS A 133 45.89 16.60 23.24
N SER A 134 46.51 17.03 22.13
CA SER A 134 47.61 18.00 22.15
C SER A 134 47.18 19.41 22.57
N PHE A 135 45.94 19.81 22.29
CA PHE A 135 45.44 21.17 22.58
C PHE A 135 44.30 21.22 23.62
N ASN A 136 44.03 20.09 24.29
CA ASN A 136 42.92 19.89 25.24
C ASN A 136 41.57 20.37 24.67
N LEU A 137 41.19 19.81 23.52
CA LEU A 137 39.94 20.14 22.83
C LEU A 137 38.82 19.19 23.25
N GLN A 138 37.59 19.69 23.21
CA GLN A 138 36.40 18.88 23.41
C GLN A 138 35.74 18.59 22.05
N ILE A 139 35.61 17.31 21.71
CA ILE A 139 34.80 16.87 20.56
C ILE A 139 33.37 16.64 21.06
N VAL A 140 32.39 17.25 20.39
CA VAL A 140 30.97 17.17 20.72
C VAL A 140 30.21 16.58 19.53
N THR A 141 29.80 15.33 19.69
CA THR A 141 29.16 14.53 18.65
C THR A 141 27.74 14.16 19.04
N PRO A 142 26.80 14.08 18.08
CA PRO A 142 25.46 13.60 18.38
C PRO A 142 25.48 12.09 18.63
N GLY A 143 24.51 11.59 19.40
CA GLY A 143 24.38 10.16 19.72
C GLY A 143 23.85 9.27 18.58
N ALA A 144 23.76 9.79 17.35
CA ALA A 144 23.32 9.05 16.17
C ALA A 144 24.19 9.41 14.95
N PRO A 145 24.39 8.48 14.00
CA PRO A 145 25.23 8.70 12.83
C PRO A 145 24.81 9.93 12.02
N THR A 146 25.79 10.68 11.53
CA THR A 146 25.55 11.92 10.78
C THR A 146 25.57 11.72 9.27
N ARG A 147 26.15 10.61 8.79
CA ARG A 147 26.13 10.21 7.38
C ARG A 147 25.60 8.79 7.17
N TYR A 148 24.69 8.67 6.21
CA TYR A 148 24.11 7.42 5.72
C TYR A 148 24.40 7.27 4.22
N ASP A 149 25.27 6.32 3.87
CA ASP A 149 25.56 6.03 2.46
C ASP A 149 24.38 5.30 1.80
N SER A 150 24.11 5.61 0.53
CA SER A 150 23.03 4.96 -0.23
C SER A 150 23.43 3.60 -0.81
N ARG A 151 24.72 3.24 -0.72
CA ARG A 151 25.24 1.95 -1.17
C ARG A 151 25.02 0.85 -0.10
N PRO A 152 24.45 -0.31 -0.48
CA PRO A 152 24.22 -1.40 0.47
C PRO A 152 25.54 -1.93 1.04
N GLY A 153 25.55 -2.24 2.34
CA GLY A 153 26.70 -2.82 3.05
C GLY A 153 27.70 -1.82 3.65
N ILE A 154 27.52 -0.51 3.48
CA ILE A 154 28.34 0.51 4.15
C ILE A 154 27.65 0.93 5.45
N ALA A 155 28.33 0.75 6.58
CA ALA A 155 27.84 1.19 7.89
C ALA A 155 27.76 2.74 7.96
N PRO A 156 26.73 3.31 8.63
CA PRO A 156 26.64 4.74 8.90
C PRO A 156 27.88 5.27 9.65
N SER A 157 28.14 6.58 9.57
CA SER A 157 29.38 7.18 10.08
C SER A 157 29.14 8.52 10.78
N HIS A 158 30.03 8.88 11.70
CA HIS A 158 30.00 10.11 12.49
C HIS A 158 31.12 11.04 12.01
N ILE A 159 30.87 11.81 10.95
CA ILE A 159 31.88 12.70 10.33
C ILE A 159 31.53 14.19 10.39
N ASP A 160 30.24 14.53 10.49
CA ASP A 160 29.81 15.87 10.91
C ASP A 160 29.74 15.93 12.44
N PHE A 161 30.53 16.80 13.06
CA PHE A 161 30.51 17.05 14.49
C PHE A 161 31.10 18.43 14.85
N PHE A 162 31.11 18.76 16.15
CA PHE A 162 31.69 20.00 16.66
C PHE A 162 32.99 19.76 17.44
N VAL A 163 33.91 20.72 17.37
CA VAL A 163 35.14 20.80 18.17
C VAL A 163 35.13 22.14 18.89
N ALA A 164 35.31 22.11 20.21
CA ALA A 164 35.23 23.28 21.07
C ALA A 164 36.44 23.39 22.01
N LYS A 165 36.77 24.62 22.39
CA LYS A 165 37.77 24.93 23.42
C LYS A 165 37.23 26.05 24.33
N GLY A 166 37.43 25.94 25.64
CA GLY A 166 36.98 26.93 26.63
C GLY A 166 35.47 26.97 26.93
N LEU A 167 34.63 26.18 26.24
CA LEU A 167 33.16 26.27 26.32
C LEU A 167 32.46 25.12 27.05
N SER A 168 33.23 24.25 27.71
CA SER A 168 32.79 22.92 28.17
C SER A 168 31.60 22.89 29.12
N SER A 169 31.39 23.95 29.92
CA SER A 169 30.27 24.08 30.85
C SER A 169 28.99 24.66 30.23
N ARG A 170 29.00 25.06 28.95
CA ARG A 170 27.85 25.72 28.27
C ARG A 170 27.28 24.93 27.10
N LEU A 171 27.94 23.86 26.70
CA LEU A 171 27.55 22.97 25.58
C LEU A 171 26.51 21.96 26.07
N ASN A 172 25.31 21.97 25.48
CA ASN A 172 24.23 21.05 25.85
C ASN A 172 23.64 20.33 24.61
N ASN A 173 23.05 19.16 24.85
CA ASN A 173 22.27 18.32 23.92
C ASN A 173 22.61 18.43 22.41
N CYS A 174 23.64 17.70 21.96
CA CYS A 174 23.95 17.57 20.53
C CYS A 174 23.05 16.51 19.87
N VAL A 175 22.16 16.91 18.96
CA VAL A 175 21.15 16.02 18.35
C VAL A 175 21.12 16.12 16.82
N VAL A 176 20.86 14.98 16.17
CA VAL A 176 20.63 14.93 14.72
C VAL A 176 19.17 15.31 14.41
N LYS A 177 18.96 16.16 13.41
CA LYS A 177 17.63 16.45 12.84
C LYS A 177 17.48 15.71 11.52
N TYR A 178 16.53 14.77 11.46
CA TYR A 178 16.28 13.96 10.27
C TYR A 178 15.78 14.80 9.08
N ASP A 179 16.56 14.85 7.99
CA ASP A 179 16.16 15.38 6.68
C ASP A 179 16.24 14.25 5.63
N LEU A 180 15.08 13.75 5.20
CA LEU A 180 14.93 12.61 4.28
C LEU A 180 15.48 12.86 2.86
N ASN A 181 15.98 14.07 2.56
CA ASN A 181 16.49 14.48 1.25
C ASN A 181 18.02 14.69 1.23
N SER A 182 18.76 14.05 2.15
CA SER A 182 20.20 14.25 2.32
C SER A 182 20.85 12.98 2.87
N ASP A 183 22.03 12.64 2.36
CA ASP A 183 22.91 11.57 2.85
C ASP A 183 23.70 11.97 4.09
N HIS A 184 23.94 13.28 4.27
CA HIS A 184 24.34 13.89 5.53
C HIS A 184 23.13 14.50 6.26
N LEU A 185 22.96 14.20 7.55
CA LEU A 185 21.88 14.70 8.39
C LEU A 185 22.32 15.94 9.20
N PRO A 186 21.53 17.04 9.22
CA PRO A 186 21.86 18.23 10.01
C PRO A 186 22.06 17.96 11.51
N VAL A 187 23.21 18.38 12.04
CA VAL A 187 23.50 18.37 13.48
C VAL A 187 23.05 19.68 14.13
N HIS A 188 22.43 19.58 15.30
CA HIS A 188 22.01 20.70 16.14
C HIS A 188 22.73 20.63 17.48
N LEU A 189 23.23 21.75 17.95
CA LEU A 189 23.95 21.89 19.22
C LEU A 189 23.36 23.11 19.93
N ASP A 190 22.90 22.91 21.17
CA ASP A 190 22.34 23.98 21.98
C ASP A 190 23.42 24.54 22.92
N LEU A 191 23.56 25.86 22.91
CA LEU A 191 24.44 26.62 23.81
C LEU A 191 23.54 27.35 24.82
N HIS A 192 23.69 27.07 26.11
CA HIS A 192 22.91 27.80 27.12
C HIS A 192 23.35 29.26 27.19
N ALA A 193 22.43 30.15 26.79
CA ALA A 193 22.44 31.57 27.09
C ALA A 193 21.02 31.93 27.54
N GLU A 194 20.87 32.43 28.77
CA GLU A 194 19.56 32.61 29.40
C GLU A 194 18.70 33.64 28.66
N ARG A 195 17.42 33.29 28.43
CA ARG A 195 16.37 34.23 28.04
C ARG A 195 14.99 33.69 28.39
N GLU A 196 14.14 34.55 28.96
CA GLU A 196 12.88 34.18 29.63
C GLU A 196 11.78 33.64 28.70
N THR A 197 10.82 32.92 29.31
CA THR A 197 9.81 32.08 28.63
C THR A 197 8.37 32.58 28.84
N PHE A 198 7.51 32.43 27.81
CA PHE A 198 6.06 32.48 27.94
C PHE A 198 5.44 31.07 28.14
N ILE A 199 4.36 30.99 28.92
CA ILE A 199 3.75 29.74 29.39
C ILE A 199 2.73 29.18 28.37
N ASN A 200 2.78 27.86 28.12
CA ASN A 200 1.75 27.10 27.39
C ASN A 200 0.90 26.26 28.36
N ARG A 201 -0.41 26.16 28.13
CA ARG A 201 -1.29 25.25 28.90
C ARG A 201 -1.03 23.78 28.52
N PRO A 202 -1.05 22.81 29.46
CA PRO A 202 -0.72 21.40 29.16
C PRO A 202 -1.87 20.61 28.53
N THR A 203 -1.54 19.63 27.69
CA THR A 203 -2.48 18.62 27.17
C THR A 203 -2.52 17.36 28.05
N LEU A 204 -3.72 16.82 28.29
CA LEU A 204 -3.95 15.57 29.04
C LEU A 204 -3.14 14.39 28.51
N LEU A 205 -2.57 13.61 29.43
CA LEU A 205 -1.66 12.50 29.16
C LEU A 205 -2.40 11.15 29.19
N LYS A 206 -2.17 10.32 28.17
CA LYS A 206 -2.78 8.97 28.02
C LYS A 206 -1.72 7.87 28.06
N HIS A 207 -0.84 7.93 29.05
CA HIS A 207 0.27 6.99 29.24
C HIS A 207 0.15 6.33 30.62
N PRO A 208 0.69 5.11 30.82
CA PRO A 208 0.71 4.49 32.15
C PRO A 208 1.47 5.38 33.14
N MET A 209 0.80 5.76 34.23
CA MET A 209 1.39 6.59 35.29
C MET A 209 2.00 5.75 36.40
N ASN A 210 3.09 6.24 37.00
CA ASN A 210 3.58 5.74 38.28
C ASN A 210 2.75 6.34 39.43
N TRP A 211 1.78 5.56 39.93
CA TRP A 211 0.79 6.04 40.89
C TRP A 211 1.35 6.32 42.29
N ASP A 212 2.42 5.65 42.72
CA ASP A 212 2.99 5.89 44.05
C ASP A 212 3.70 7.25 44.11
N THR A 213 4.47 7.57 43.07
CA THR A 213 5.11 8.90 42.92
C THR A 213 4.07 10.01 42.78
N TYR A 214 2.99 9.76 42.02
CA TYR A 214 1.86 10.68 41.90
C TYR A 214 1.18 10.95 43.26
N LYS A 215 0.95 9.89 44.06
CA LYS A 215 0.26 9.97 45.34
C LYS A 215 1.09 10.67 46.42
N GLN A 216 2.40 10.40 46.49
CA GLN A 216 3.32 11.12 47.37
C GLN A 216 3.39 12.61 47.03
N TYR A 217 3.46 12.95 45.73
CA TYR A 217 3.52 14.35 45.29
C TYR A 217 2.25 15.12 45.69
N ILE A 218 1.06 14.55 45.47
CA ILE A 218 -0.20 15.21 45.87
C ILE A 218 -0.33 15.29 47.40
N ALA A 219 0.07 14.27 48.14
CA ALA A 219 -0.03 14.28 49.61
C ALA A 219 0.82 15.40 50.24
N ASN A 220 2.02 15.66 49.71
CA ASN A 220 2.92 16.69 50.24
C ASN A 220 2.52 18.12 49.83
N GLU A 221 1.83 18.30 48.70
CA GLU A 221 1.53 19.62 48.11
C GLU A 221 0.09 20.10 48.40
N LEU A 222 -0.73 19.33 49.12
CA LEU A 222 -2.16 19.60 49.33
C LEU A 222 -2.57 19.82 50.79
N ASP A 223 -1.64 20.30 51.63
CA ASP A 223 -1.88 20.50 53.08
C ASP A 223 -2.66 21.77 53.46
N SER A 224 -3.09 22.60 52.50
CA SER A 224 -4.14 23.61 52.74
C SER A 224 -4.92 23.97 51.47
N LEU A 225 -6.18 23.52 51.40
CA LEU A 225 -7.14 24.08 50.45
C LEU A 225 -7.66 25.40 51.04
N PRO A 226 -7.58 26.54 50.31
CA PRO A 226 -8.01 27.83 50.83
C PRO A 226 -9.53 27.84 51.05
N ASN A 227 -9.97 28.46 52.15
CA ASN A 227 -11.36 28.44 52.57
C ASN A 227 -12.21 29.33 51.62
N VAL A 228 -13.22 28.72 51.00
CA VAL A 228 -13.91 29.30 49.84
C VAL A 228 -15.08 30.18 50.29
N ALA A 229 -14.94 31.50 50.13
CA ALA A 229 -15.98 32.48 50.49
C ALA A 229 -16.72 33.08 49.28
N ASN A 230 -16.03 33.33 48.16
CA ASN A 230 -16.63 33.94 46.97
C ASN A 230 -16.39 33.13 45.68
N GLU A 231 -17.16 33.43 44.65
CA GLU A 231 -17.10 32.77 43.33
C GLU A 231 -15.72 32.88 42.65
N ARG A 232 -14.98 33.97 42.90
CA ARG A 232 -13.58 34.12 42.42
C ARG A 232 -12.58 33.27 43.20
N ASP A 233 -12.87 32.96 44.46
CA ASP A 233 -12.02 32.12 45.30
C ASP A 233 -12.17 30.65 44.88
N ILE A 234 -13.35 30.26 44.37
CA ILE A 234 -13.60 28.98 43.68
C ILE A 234 -12.66 28.85 42.48
N ASP A 235 -12.63 29.83 41.58
CA ASP A 235 -11.77 29.81 40.38
C ASP A 235 -10.27 29.72 40.75
N LEU A 236 -9.84 30.45 41.78
CA LEU A 236 -8.46 30.41 42.26
C LEU A 236 -8.10 29.05 42.88
N ALA A 237 -8.97 28.49 43.72
CA ALA A 237 -8.80 27.17 44.33
C ALA A 237 -8.78 26.06 43.26
N ILE A 238 -9.69 26.12 42.27
CA ILE A 238 -9.70 25.21 41.12
C ILE A 238 -8.41 25.34 40.30
N SER A 239 -7.92 26.56 40.07
CA SER A 239 -6.65 26.79 39.35
C SER A 239 -5.45 26.18 40.08
N ASN A 240 -5.35 26.36 41.40
CA ASN A 240 -4.28 25.77 42.20
C ASN A 240 -4.36 24.23 42.21
N LEU A 241 -5.55 23.66 42.48
CA LEU A 241 -5.80 22.23 42.43
C LEU A 241 -5.43 21.62 41.07
N THR A 242 -5.86 22.28 39.98
CA THR A 242 -5.56 21.85 38.61
C THR A 242 -4.05 21.88 38.33
N THR A 243 -3.34 22.86 38.87
CA THR A 243 -1.88 22.99 38.70
C THR A 243 -1.13 21.88 39.40
N VAL A 244 -1.44 21.59 40.67
CA VAL A 244 -0.82 20.51 41.46
C VAL A 244 -1.09 19.14 40.80
N ILE A 245 -2.33 18.86 40.42
CA ILE A 245 -2.73 17.61 39.73
C ILE A 245 -1.99 17.46 38.40
N THR A 246 -1.87 18.53 37.61
CA THR A 246 -1.23 18.47 36.29
C THR A 246 0.29 18.32 36.39
N ALA A 247 0.92 18.91 37.41
CA ALA A 247 2.33 18.73 37.71
C ALA A 247 2.63 17.26 38.09
N ALA A 248 1.90 16.72 39.08
CA ALA A 248 2.02 15.33 39.51
C ALA A 248 1.82 14.35 38.34
N ALA A 249 0.80 14.57 37.50
CA ALA A 249 0.52 13.74 36.32
C ALA A 249 1.61 13.80 35.25
N THR A 250 2.29 14.95 35.10
CA THR A 250 3.34 15.14 34.09
C THR A 250 4.66 14.52 34.52
N ILE A 251 5.02 14.64 35.81
CA ILE A 251 6.19 13.96 36.41
C ILE A 251 6.05 12.43 36.30
N SER A 252 4.82 11.92 36.40
CA SER A 252 4.53 10.49 36.49
C SER A 252 4.39 9.75 35.15
N ALA A 253 4.62 10.38 33.98
CA ALA A 253 4.25 9.82 32.66
C ALA A 253 5.31 10.01 31.52
N PRO A 254 5.65 8.97 30.73
CA PRO A 254 6.56 9.06 29.57
C PRO A 254 5.88 9.56 28.28
N ARG A 255 6.61 10.16 27.30
CA ARG A 255 6.03 10.85 26.11
C ARG A 255 6.74 10.65 24.76
N TYR A 256 6.01 10.34 23.66
CA TYR A 256 6.28 10.85 22.28
C TYR A 256 5.11 10.63 21.24
N LEU A 257 5.23 11.26 20.02
CA LEU A 257 4.51 11.07 18.72
C LEU A 257 3.38 12.12 18.31
N PRO A 258 2.80 12.16 17.06
CA PRO A 258 3.15 13.12 15.98
C PRO A 258 1.93 13.82 15.26
N LYS A 259 2.10 14.50 14.09
CA LYS A 259 0.99 15.16 13.28
C LYS A 259 1.14 15.16 11.71
N PRO A 260 0.07 15.45 10.91
CA PRO A 260 -0.09 15.07 9.46
C PRO A 260 0.10 16.19 8.38
N LYS A 261 -0.28 15.97 7.09
CA LYS A 261 0.03 16.78 5.86
C LYS A 261 -1.19 17.27 5.00
N PRO A 262 -1.08 18.34 4.17
CA PRO A 262 -2.13 18.87 3.25
C PRO A 262 -1.84 18.87 1.71
N ASN A 263 -2.81 19.33 0.86
CA ASN A 263 -2.90 19.27 -0.64
C ASN A 263 -2.57 20.60 -1.43
N ILE A 264 -2.51 20.58 -2.79
CA ILE A 264 -2.05 21.69 -3.70
C ILE A 264 -2.77 21.70 -5.10
N HIS A 265 -2.96 22.88 -5.75
CA HIS A 265 -3.56 23.14 -7.11
C HIS A 265 -2.60 23.76 -8.17
N PHE A 266 -2.93 23.76 -9.48
CA PHE A 266 -2.06 24.24 -10.60
C PHE A 266 -2.63 25.33 -11.57
N PRO A 267 -1.78 26.12 -12.29
CA PRO A 267 -2.22 27.21 -13.19
C PRO A 267 -2.65 26.81 -14.64
N PRO A 268 -3.41 27.67 -15.36
CA PRO A 268 -4.09 27.30 -16.62
C PRO A 268 -3.18 26.94 -17.81
N PHE A 269 -2.12 27.70 -18.09
CA PHE A 269 -1.32 27.46 -19.29
C PHE A 269 -0.57 26.10 -19.27
N VAL A 270 -0.26 25.60 -18.07
CA VAL A 270 0.29 24.25 -17.87
C VAL A 270 -0.76 23.17 -18.16
N ARG A 271 -2.04 23.43 -17.88
CA ARG A 271 -3.14 22.54 -18.28
C ARG A 271 -3.27 22.49 -19.79
N ASP A 272 -3.15 23.62 -20.48
CA ASP A 272 -3.28 23.66 -21.95
C ASP A 272 -2.12 22.94 -22.65
N LEU A 273 -0.88 23.12 -22.16
CA LEU A 273 0.28 22.31 -22.57
C LEU A 273 0.07 20.80 -22.31
N TRP A 274 -0.54 20.44 -21.18
CA TRP A 274 -0.84 19.04 -20.82
C TRP A 274 -1.95 18.43 -21.71
N LEU A 275 -2.97 19.21 -22.07
CA LEU A 275 -4.00 18.82 -23.02
C LEU A 275 -3.43 18.66 -24.43
N ALA A 276 -2.61 19.60 -24.91
CA ALA A 276 -1.92 19.52 -26.20
C ALA A 276 -1.03 18.28 -26.29
N LYS A 277 -0.20 18.03 -25.27
CA LYS A 277 0.58 16.79 -25.12
C LYS A 277 -0.29 15.53 -25.19
N LYS A 278 -1.45 15.51 -24.52
CA LYS A 278 -2.37 14.36 -24.55
C LYS A 278 -2.99 14.16 -25.93
N ARG A 279 -3.33 15.22 -26.67
CA ARG A 279 -3.80 15.15 -28.07
C ARG A 279 -2.74 14.56 -29.00
N ALA A 280 -1.49 15.03 -28.92
CA ALA A 280 -0.37 14.46 -29.69
C ALA A 280 -0.10 12.99 -29.36
N LYS A 281 -0.17 12.59 -28.08
CA LYS A 281 -0.04 11.17 -27.69
C LYS A 281 -1.12 10.29 -28.32
N ARG A 282 -2.38 10.74 -28.32
CA ARG A 282 -3.51 10.00 -28.92
C ARG A 282 -3.34 9.86 -30.43
N ARG A 283 -2.92 10.92 -31.14
CA ARG A 283 -2.61 10.86 -32.58
C ARG A 283 -1.46 9.91 -32.92
N TRP A 284 -0.36 9.95 -32.17
CA TRP A 284 0.75 8.99 -32.35
C TRP A 284 0.29 7.53 -32.17
N ILE A 285 -0.47 7.22 -31.12
CA ILE A 285 -0.96 5.86 -30.86
C ILE A 285 -1.90 5.36 -31.98
N ARG A 286 -2.73 6.25 -32.55
CA ARG A 286 -3.65 5.92 -33.64
C ARG A 286 -2.97 5.76 -35.01
N THR A 287 -1.89 6.50 -35.28
CA THR A 287 -1.26 6.56 -36.61
C THR A 287 0.07 5.79 -36.72
N GLY A 288 0.69 5.42 -35.59
CA GLY A 288 2.03 4.81 -35.55
C GLY A 288 3.19 5.75 -35.96
N ASN A 289 2.89 6.91 -36.56
CA ASN A 289 3.86 7.76 -37.24
C ASN A 289 4.92 8.38 -36.29
N THR A 290 6.19 8.26 -36.67
CA THR A 290 7.34 8.80 -35.94
C THR A 290 7.32 10.33 -35.77
N THR A 291 6.65 11.06 -36.66
CA THR A 291 6.56 12.53 -36.59
C THR A 291 5.65 12.99 -35.45
N GLU A 292 4.50 12.34 -35.25
CA GLU A 292 3.63 12.60 -34.08
C GLU A 292 4.30 12.16 -32.76
N LYS A 293 5.16 11.11 -32.79
CA LYS A 293 6.00 10.73 -31.65
C LYS A 293 6.98 11.84 -31.25
N ARG A 294 7.61 12.51 -32.24
CA ARG A 294 8.47 13.70 -32.00
C ARG A 294 7.65 14.87 -31.43
N ASN A 295 6.45 15.12 -31.98
CA ASN A 295 5.54 16.17 -31.50
C ASN A 295 5.12 15.95 -30.03
N PHE A 296 4.71 14.72 -29.68
CA PHE A 296 4.44 14.32 -28.29
C PHE A 296 5.63 14.54 -27.35
N ASN A 297 6.84 14.15 -27.77
CA ASN A 297 8.05 14.33 -26.97
C ASN A 297 8.38 15.81 -26.74
N THR A 298 8.19 16.65 -27.77
CA THR A 298 8.41 18.10 -27.70
C THR A 298 7.45 18.76 -26.70
N LEU A 299 6.14 18.48 -26.81
CA LEU A 299 5.12 18.99 -25.88
C LEU A 299 5.29 18.43 -24.45
N ASN A 300 5.77 17.20 -24.31
CA ASN A 300 6.10 16.61 -23.01
C ASN A 300 7.29 17.31 -22.34
N ASN A 301 8.29 17.74 -23.11
CA ASN A 301 9.43 18.49 -22.60
C ASN A 301 9.03 19.93 -22.26
N ALA A 302 8.26 20.61 -23.11
CA ALA A 302 7.73 21.94 -22.83
C ALA A 302 6.92 21.97 -21.51
N LEU A 303 5.98 21.03 -21.34
CA LEU A 303 5.22 20.90 -20.08
C LEU A 303 6.12 20.68 -18.85
N LYS A 304 7.19 19.87 -18.97
CA LYS A 304 8.13 19.65 -17.85
C LYS A 304 8.88 20.93 -17.47
N VAL A 305 9.25 21.75 -18.45
CA VAL A 305 9.89 23.05 -18.20
C VAL A 305 8.93 23.99 -17.48
N GLU A 306 7.68 24.08 -17.94
CA GLU A 306 6.73 25.04 -17.37
C GLU A 306 6.15 24.64 -16.00
N VAL A 307 5.96 23.34 -15.74
CA VAL A 307 5.68 22.86 -14.38
C VAL A 307 6.87 23.09 -13.45
N ALA A 308 8.11 23.02 -13.95
CA ALA A 308 9.28 23.37 -13.16
C ALA A 308 9.35 24.88 -12.89
N ASN A 309 9.03 25.74 -13.87
CA ASN A 309 9.00 27.19 -13.72
C ASN A 309 7.90 27.65 -12.74
N ILE A 310 6.67 27.16 -12.86
CA ILE A 310 5.60 27.43 -11.88
C ILE A 310 5.98 26.98 -10.47
N ARG A 311 6.55 25.79 -10.30
CA ARG A 311 7.04 25.34 -8.98
C ARG A 311 8.17 26.22 -8.46
N GLN A 312 8.98 26.76 -9.36
CA GLN A 312 10.09 27.67 -9.07
C GLN A 312 9.64 29.11 -8.74
N ASP A 313 8.43 29.50 -9.16
CA ASP A 313 7.80 30.81 -8.91
C ASP A 313 6.80 30.79 -7.75
N GLN A 314 5.96 29.76 -7.59
CA GLN A 314 5.23 29.51 -6.32
C GLN A 314 6.21 29.39 -5.14
N LEU A 315 7.37 28.77 -5.36
CA LEU A 315 8.46 28.75 -4.37
C LEU A 315 9.11 30.13 -4.21
N ARG A 316 9.15 30.98 -5.24
CA ARG A 316 9.67 32.36 -5.16
C ARG A 316 8.75 33.24 -4.31
N GLU A 317 7.45 33.23 -4.58
CA GLU A 317 6.44 33.94 -3.77
C GLU A 317 6.45 33.43 -2.32
N LYS A 318 6.45 32.11 -2.13
CA LYS A 318 6.50 31.51 -0.80
C LYS A 318 7.81 31.77 -0.06
N LEU A 319 8.92 32.02 -0.76
CA LEU A 319 10.20 32.47 -0.17
C LEU A 319 10.17 33.96 0.18
N ILE A 320 9.44 34.78 -0.58
CA ILE A 320 9.22 36.22 -0.29
C ILE A 320 8.27 36.39 0.92
N SER A 321 7.31 35.48 1.09
CA SER A 321 6.34 35.51 2.19
C SER A 321 6.83 34.91 3.53
N LEU A 322 8.07 34.42 3.63
CA LEU A 322 8.59 33.83 4.88
C LEU A 322 8.87 34.93 5.90
N GLN A 323 8.22 34.82 7.07
CA GLN A 323 8.56 35.65 8.22
C GLN A 323 9.51 34.93 9.18
N ILE A 324 10.07 35.70 10.13
CA ILE A 324 11.16 35.31 11.04
C ILE A 324 10.84 34.08 11.92
N LYS A 325 9.58 33.63 11.98
CA LYS A 325 9.13 32.45 12.76
C LYS A 325 9.25 31.10 12.02
N ASP A 326 9.51 31.08 10.71
CA ASP A 326 9.57 29.83 9.93
C ASP A 326 10.97 29.17 9.97
N CYS A 327 11.18 28.31 10.97
CA CYS A 327 12.47 27.73 11.36
C CYS A 327 13.12 26.70 10.39
N SER A 328 13.34 27.01 9.11
CA SER A 328 14.10 26.14 8.19
C SER A 328 15.01 26.85 7.18
N LEU A 329 16.08 27.48 7.70
CA LEU A 329 17.14 28.12 6.91
C LEU A 329 17.85 27.16 5.92
N PHE A 330 17.91 25.87 6.26
CA PHE A 330 18.57 24.82 5.48
C PHE A 330 17.86 24.55 4.14
N ARG A 331 16.52 24.63 4.11
CA ARG A 331 15.73 24.43 2.87
C ARG A 331 15.84 25.60 1.91
N ALA A 332 15.88 26.83 2.44
CA ALA A 332 16.01 28.05 1.65
C ALA A 332 17.36 28.14 0.92
N THR A 333 18.45 27.76 1.60
CA THR A 333 19.82 27.80 1.06
C THR A 333 20.09 26.71 0.02
N LYS A 334 19.72 25.45 0.29
CA LYS A 334 19.91 24.32 -0.65
C LYS A 334 19.14 24.50 -1.96
N SER A 335 17.99 25.20 -1.94
CA SER A 335 17.20 25.51 -3.14
C SER A 335 17.83 26.59 -4.03
N ARG A 336 18.34 27.69 -3.45
CA ARG A 336 18.94 28.82 -4.21
C ARG A 336 20.20 28.38 -4.98
N LYS A 337 20.99 27.46 -4.40
CA LYS A 337 22.17 26.79 -5.01
C LYS A 337 21.86 26.11 -6.36
N ASN A 338 20.66 25.57 -6.53
CA ASN A 338 20.22 24.94 -7.78
C ASN A 338 19.63 25.93 -8.80
N LYS A 339 19.26 27.15 -8.37
CA LYS A 339 18.68 28.19 -9.24
C LYS A 339 19.77 28.97 -9.98
N GLU A 340 20.92 29.25 -9.35
CA GLU A 340 22.04 29.93 -10.00
C GLU A 340 22.84 29.05 -10.98
N LYS A 341 22.90 27.72 -10.77
CA LYS A 341 23.52 26.78 -11.75
C LYS A 341 22.84 26.75 -13.13
N LYS A 342 21.68 27.40 -13.29
CA LYS A 342 20.97 27.54 -14.58
C LYS A 342 21.17 28.89 -15.28
N ASN A 343 21.77 29.88 -14.63
CA ASN A 343 21.85 31.27 -15.14
C ASN A 343 23.29 31.73 -15.42
N VAL A 344 24.16 30.83 -15.88
CA VAL A 344 25.44 31.18 -16.51
C VAL A 344 25.49 30.48 -17.87
N SER A 345 25.44 31.29 -18.94
CA SER A 345 25.17 30.91 -20.34
C SER A 345 23.77 30.28 -20.56
N VAL A 346 22.98 30.67 -21.56
CA VAL A 346 23.30 31.40 -22.80
C VAL A 346 22.33 32.57 -23.02
N THR A 347 22.86 33.79 -23.14
CA THR A 347 22.23 34.86 -23.92
C THR A 347 22.97 34.93 -25.26
N ILE A 348 22.28 34.72 -26.37
CA ILE A 348 22.76 35.12 -27.70
C ILE A 348 21.71 36.06 -28.28
N HIS A 349 22.05 37.35 -28.28
CA HIS A 349 21.46 38.28 -29.24
C HIS A 349 22.03 37.98 -30.63
N ARG A 350 21.18 38.10 -31.66
CA ARG A 350 21.64 38.23 -33.04
C ARG A 350 22.42 39.54 -33.19
N ASN A 351 23.61 39.49 -33.79
CA ASN A 351 24.00 40.50 -34.78
C ASN A 351 25.06 39.97 -35.76
N LYS A 352 25.12 40.61 -36.93
CA LYS A 352 25.98 40.28 -38.09
C LYS A 352 27.46 40.57 -37.80
N MET A 353 28.40 39.87 -38.48
CA MET A 353 29.38 40.50 -39.39
C MET A 353 30.34 39.49 -40.09
N ALA A 354 30.74 39.89 -41.32
CA ALA A 354 32.00 39.64 -42.04
C ALA A 354 32.43 38.24 -42.56
N ASN A 355 32.95 38.26 -43.79
CA ASN A 355 33.67 37.19 -44.52
C ASN A 355 35.08 36.91 -43.93
N PRO A 356 35.73 35.80 -44.35
CA PRO A 356 36.73 35.94 -45.42
C PRO A 356 36.62 34.91 -46.57
N SER A 357 37.27 35.27 -47.69
CA SER A 357 37.51 34.55 -48.97
C SER A 357 38.23 33.19 -48.82
N VAL A 358 38.33 32.27 -49.79
CA VAL A 358 38.46 32.34 -51.28
C VAL A 358 37.91 31.05 -51.95
N GLY A 359 37.37 31.15 -53.18
CA GLY A 359 37.57 30.13 -54.24
C GLY A 359 36.37 29.30 -54.74
N GLY A 360 36.15 29.28 -56.06
CA GLY A 360 35.54 28.12 -56.76
C GLY A 360 34.18 28.29 -57.46
N SER A 361 34.19 28.92 -58.65
CA SER A 361 33.41 28.56 -59.87
C SER A 361 31.92 28.15 -59.84
N GLN A 362 31.11 28.87 -60.64
CA GLN A 362 29.98 28.37 -61.49
C GLN A 362 28.70 27.86 -60.75
N THR A 363 27.45 28.12 -61.18
CA THR A 363 26.87 28.69 -62.42
C THR A 363 25.40 29.12 -62.17
N SER A 364 24.89 30.13 -62.90
CA SER A 364 23.49 30.32 -63.43
C SER A 364 22.24 29.99 -62.56
N VAL A 365 21.09 30.71 -62.57
CA VAL A 365 20.51 31.78 -63.43
C VAL A 365 19.25 32.33 -62.72
N ALA A 366 18.90 33.62 -62.93
CA ALA A 366 17.60 34.33 -62.74
C ALA A 366 16.75 34.12 -61.44
N GLY A 367 16.01 35.09 -60.90
CA GLY A 367 15.77 36.50 -61.24
C GLY A 367 14.97 37.16 -60.08
N SER A 368 15.18 38.43 -59.75
CA SER A 368 14.26 39.56 -60.10
C SER A 368 12.78 39.32 -59.73
N GLN A 369 12.07 40.20 -59.00
CA GLN A 369 12.31 41.64 -58.80
C GLN A 369 11.30 42.26 -57.79
N THR A 370 11.65 43.44 -57.22
CA THR A 370 10.76 44.58 -56.83
C THR A 370 9.60 44.41 -55.81
N MET A 371 8.95 45.44 -55.23
CA MET A 371 9.17 46.85 -54.75
C MET A 371 7.81 47.27 -54.05
N ILE A 372 7.58 48.36 -53.30
CA ILE A 372 8.35 49.57 -52.90
C ILE A 372 7.89 50.10 -51.50
N ASP A 373 8.49 51.23 -51.09
CA ASP A 373 8.25 52.27 -50.07
C ASP A 373 6.76 52.73 -49.81
N ASP A 374 6.36 53.75 -49.02
CA ASP A 374 7.11 54.83 -48.30
C ASP A 374 6.27 55.55 -47.20
N SER A 375 6.94 56.32 -46.31
CA SER A 375 6.47 57.60 -45.68
C SER A 375 5.24 57.58 -44.71
N THR A 376 4.98 58.54 -43.78
CA THR A 376 5.73 59.69 -43.20
C THR A 376 5.17 60.10 -41.80
N ASN A 377 5.90 60.96 -41.07
CA ASN A 377 5.57 61.56 -39.75
C ASN A 377 4.24 62.35 -39.65
N THR A 378 3.67 62.44 -38.43
CA THR A 378 3.57 63.70 -37.61
C THR A 378 2.79 63.51 -36.29
N SER A 379 2.98 64.43 -35.33
CA SER A 379 2.29 64.53 -34.02
C SER A 379 2.04 66.03 -33.74
N PRO A 380 0.91 66.44 -33.09
CA PRO A 380 0.93 66.63 -31.63
C PRO A 380 -0.40 66.27 -30.88
N TYR A 381 -0.33 66.25 -29.55
CA TYR A 381 -1.43 66.04 -28.57
C TYR A 381 -2.42 67.23 -28.47
N PRO A 382 -3.55 67.17 -27.70
CA PRO A 382 -4.17 66.03 -26.98
C PRO A 382 -5.69 65.83 -27.26
N THR A 383 -6.23 64.63 -27.07
CA THR A 383 -7.66 64.45 -26.67
C THR A 383 -7.86 63.16 -25.88
N GLN A 384 -8.55 63.23 -24.73
CA GLN A 384 -9.08 62.06 -24.04
C GLN A 384 -10.25 61.48 -24.86
N LYS A 385 -10.12 60.24 -25.31
CA LYS A 385 -11.24 59.42 -25.80
C LYS A 385 -11.20 58.05 -25.15
N PHE A 386 -12.28 57.68 -24.47
CA PHE A 386 -12.53 56.32 -23.98
C PHE A 386 -12.61 55.35 -25.17
N PRO A 387 -11.84 54.24 -25.18
CA PRO A 387 -12.04 53.18 -26.15
C PRO A 387 -13.08 52.16 -25.67
N HIS A 388 -14.14 52.07 -26.46
CA HIS A 388 -15.19 51.05 -26.61
C HIS A 388 -15.29 49.80 -25.71
N ARG A 389 -16.56 49.48 -25.44
CA ARG A 389 -17.17 48.47 -24.57
C ARG A 389 -16.97 46.99 -24.97
N GLU A 390 -15.91 46.64 -25.68
CA GLU A 390 -15.63 45.24 -26.10
C GLU A 390 -14.40 44.60 -25.44
N SER A 391 -13.50 45.39 -24.84
CA SER A 391 -12.29 44.88 -24.16
C SER A 391 -12.52 44.35 -22.74
N MET A 392 -13.73 44.52 -22.19
CA MET A 392 -14.04 44.17 -20.79
C MET A 392 -14.70 42.78 -20.62
N LEU A 393 -15.19 42.17 -21.71
CA LEU A 393 -15.89 40.88 -21.68
C LEU A 393 -14.97 39.65 -21.77
N THR A 394 -13.69 39.82 -22.10
CA THR A 394 -12.71 38.71 -22.19
C THR A 394 -11.99 38.43 -20.86
N ALA A 395 -12.24 39.22 -19.81
CA ALA A 395 -11.58 39.10 -18.50
C ALA A 395 -12.30 38.19 -17.49
N MET A 396 -13.53 37.76 -17.77
CA MET A 396 -14.36 36.94 -16.87
C MET A 396 -14.47 35.48 -17.33
N ASN A 397 -13.34 34.75 -17.39
CA ASN A 397 -13.40 33.30 -17.60
C ASN A 397 -12.12 32.55 -17.14
N VAL A 398 -11.61 32.86 -15.94
CA VAL A 398 -10.45 32.17 -15.34
C VAL A 398 -10.84 31.50 -14.02
N GLY A 399 -11.72 30.49 -14.13
CA GLY A 399 -11.99 29.51 -13.07
C GLY A 399 -11.11 28.25 -13.21
N SER A 400 -10.65 27.70 -12.10
CA SER A 400 -9.68 26.60 -12.06
C SER A 400 -10.26 25.23 -12.44
N SER A 401 -10.34 24.92 -13.72
CA SER A 401 -10.55 23.54 -14.20
C SER A 401 -9.30 22.68 -13.97
N ASP A 402 -9.15 22.12 -12.77
CA ASP A 402 -8.07 21.19 -12.42
C ASP A 402 -8.58 19.75 -12.44
N PHE A 403 -9.04 19.26 -13.61
CA PHE A 403 -9.69 17.96 -13.71
C PHE A 403 -9.43 17.10 -14.97
N ILE A 404 -9.64 15.80 -14.68
CA ILE A 404 -9.72 14.56 -15.46
C ILE A 404 -9.92 14.66 -16.98
N LEU A 405 -9.31 13.68 -17.68
CA LEU A 405 -9.58 13.35 -19.08
C LEU A 405 -11.04 12.93 -19.28
N ILE A 406 -11.80 13.73 -20.02
CA ILE A 406 -12.88 13.21 -20.84
C ILE A 406 -12.24 12.62 -22.11
N GLU A 407 -12.58 11.37 -22.43
CA GLU A 407 -12.43 10.86 -23.79
C GLU A 407 -13.70 11.17 -24.56
N ASP A 408 -13.59 11.98 -25.61
CA ASP A 408 -14.67 12.22 -26.57
C ASP A 408 -15.09 10.88 -27.20
N LEU A 409 -16.16 10.29 -26.67
CA LEU A 409 -16.90 9.23 -27.32
C LEU A 409 -17.64 9.85 -28.51
N GLY A 410 -16.94 9.97 -29.63
CA GLY A 410 -17.56 10.27 -30.92
C GLY A 410 -18.66 9.26 -31.24
N PRO A 411 -19.58 9.58 -32.18
CA PRO A 411 -20.78 8.80 -32.43
C PRO A 411 -20.43 7.33 -32.70
N LYS A 412 -20.94 6.43 -31.85
CA LYS A 412 -20.65 5.00 -31.90
C LYS A 412 -21.16 4.42 -33.22
N ARG A 413 -20.24 4.12 -34.14
CA ARG A 413 -20.50 3.27 -35.31
C ARG A 413 -21.06 1.93 -34.80
N LYS A 414 -22.10 1.39 -35.43
CA LYS A 414 -22.57 0.02 -35.16
C LYS A 414 -21.49 -0.97 -35.64
N ILE A 415 -20.71 -1.50 -34.71
CA ILE A 415 -19.64 -2.48 -34.97
C ILE A 415 -20.26 -3.87 -35.13
N SER A 416 -19.85 -4.60 -36.17
CA SER A 416 -20.33 -5.95 -36.47
C SER A 416 -19.86 -6.98 -35.46
N VAL A 417 -20.62 -8.06 -35.26
CA VAL A 417 -20.25 -9.18 -34.37
C VAL A 417 -18.91 -9.80 -34.81
N LYS A 418 -18.64 -9.87 -36.12
CA LYS A 418 -17.35 -10.35 -36.67
C LYS A 418 -16.17 -9.43 -36.33
N GLU A 419 -16.39 -8.11 -36.31
CA GLU A 419 -15.34 -7.14 -35.93
C GLU A 419 -15.02 -7.22 -34.44
N LYS A 420 -16.02 -7.43 -33.58
CA LYS A 420 -15.79 -7.70 -32.14
C LYS A 420 -15.01 -8.99 -31.90
N ALA A 421 -15.31 -10.07 -32.62
CA ALA A 421 -14.55 -11.32 -32.50
C ALA A 421 -13.07 -11.12 -32.87
N ALA A 422 -12.81 -10.42 -33.98
CA ALA A 422 -11.45 -10.08 -34.40
C ALA A 422 -10.73 -9.12 -33.42
N GLU A 423 -11.43 -8.19 -32.76
CA GLU A 423 -10.85 -7.36 -31.70
C GLU A 423 -10.45 -8.19 -30.47
N VAL A 424 -11.27 -9.16 -30.07
CA VAL A 424 -10.96 -10.07 -28.95
C VAL A 424 -9.75 -10.95 -29.27
N GLU A 425 -9.69 -11.52 -30.47
CA GLU A 425 -8.53 -12.31 -30.93
C GLU A 425 -7.23 -11.49 -30.95
N ASN A 426 -7.27 -10.28 -31.53
CA ASN A 426 -6.14 -9.34 -31.51
C ASN A 426 -5.76 -8.86 -30.10
N TRP A 427 -6.70 -8.82 -29.16
CA TRP A 427 -6.44 -8.50 -27.75
C TRP A 427 -5.73 -9.65 -27.04
N PHE A 428 -6.17 -10.89 -27.24
CA PHE A 428 -5.49 -12.09 -26.77
C PHE A 428 -4.07 -12.16 -27.31
N GLU A 429 -3.88 -11.98 -28.62
CA GLU A 429 -2.58 -12.05 -29.26
C GLU A 429 -1.60 -10.96 -28.75
N LYS A 430 -2.10 -9.71 -28.58
CA LYS A 430 -1.31 -8.62 -27.98
C LYS A 430 -0.95 -8.88 -26.51
N ASN A 431 -1.83 -9.50 -25.74
CA ASN A 431 -1.52 -9.88 -24.36
C ASN A 431 -0.53 -11.04 -24.29
N PHE A 432 -0.64 -12.03 -25.17
CA PHE A 432 0.31 -13.14 -25.28
C PHE A 432 1.72 -12.64 -25.64
N ARG A 433 1.84 -11.75 -26.65
CA ARG A 433 3.12 -11.11 -27.01
C ARG A 433 3.68 -10.22 -25.88
N ARG A 434 2.86 -9.68 -24.97
CA ARG A 434 3.30 -8.95 -23.76
C ARG A 434 3.74 -9.89 -22.63
N LEU A 435 3.11 -11.06 -22.50
CA LEU A 435 3.52 -12.11 -21.56
C LEU A 435 4.91 -12.66 -21.91
N ALA A 436 5.23 -12.80 -23.20
CA ALA A 436 6.51 -13.29 -23.70
C ALA A 436 7.70 -12.30 -23.63
N THR A 437 7.55 -11.11 -23.04
CA THR A 437 8.68 -10.17 -22.87
C THR A 437 9.58 -10.62 -21.73
N TRP A 438 10.91 -10.59 -21.91
CA TRP A 438 11.90 -11.03 -20.89
C TRP A 438 11.65 -10.47 -19.48
N LYS A 439 11.28 -9.19 -19.37
CA LYS A 439 10.93 -8.55 -18.09
C LYS A 439 9.71 -9.18 -17.40
N THR A 440 8.74 -9.64 -18.17
CA THR A 440 7.54 -10.34 -17.66
C THR A 440 7.92 -11.74 -17.19
N ILE A 441 8.75 -12.47 -17.95
CA ILE A 441 9.27 -13.79 -17.57
C ILE A 441 10.06 -13.70 -16.26
N THR A 442 10.98 -12.72 -16.11
CA THR A 442 11.71 -12.50 -14.85
C THR A 442 10.84 -12.08 -13.67
N LYS A 443 9.60 -11.61 -13.91
CA LYS A 443 8.62 -11.33 -12.83
C LYS A 443 7.76 -12.57 -12.50
N LYS A 444 7.55 -13.45 -13.48
CA LYS A 444 6.73 -14.68 -13.37
C LYS A 444 7.52 -15.91 -12.89
N LEU A 445 8.84 -15.82 -12.81
CA LEU A 445 9.74 -16.83 -12.22
C LEU A 445 10.47 -16.24 -11.00
N PRO A 446 9.88 -16.30 -9.77
CA PRO A 446 10.47 -15.71 -8.57
C PRO A 446 11.89 -16.21 -8.24
N ILE A 447 12.23 -17.44 -8.64
CA ILE A 447 13.58 -18.01 -8.51
C ILE A 447 14.68 -17.12 -9.09
N MET A 448 14.41 -16.41 -10.20
CA MET A 448 15.39 -15.52 -10.83
C MET A 448 15.73 -14.28 -9.98
N VAL A 449 14.92 -13.99 -8.95
CA VAL A 449 15.15 -12.92 -7.98
C VAL A 449 15.90 -13.45 -6.75
N TRP A 450 15.37 -14.46 -6.06
CA TRP A 450 15.92 -14.91 -4.78
C TRP A 450 17.21 -15.74 -4.93
N ALA A 451 17.38 -16.49 -6.01
CA ALA A 451 18.60 -17.29 -6.22
C ALA A 451 19.86 -16.42 -6.39
N ARG A 452 19.71 -15.14 -6.78
CA ARG A 452 20.83 -14.17 -6.90
C ARG A 452 21.29 -13.59 -5.57
N THR A 453 20.48 -13.71 -4.53
CA THR A 453 20.76 -13.21 -3.18
C THR A 453 21.03 -14.33 -2.17
N TYR A 454 21.09 -15.57 -2.65
CA TYR A 454 21.21 -16.77 -1.82
C TYR A 454 22.59 -16.86 -1.16
N ASN A 455 22.61 -17.10 0.15
CA ASN A 455 23.85 -17.21 0.94
C ASN A 455 23.91 -18.50 1.77
N SER A 456 25.05 -18.76 2.41
CA SER A 456 25.28 -19.98 3.20
C SER A 456 24.40 -20.12 4.45
N GLU A 457 23.92 -19.01 5.03
CA GLU A 457 22.95 -19.10 6.13
C GLU A 457 21.55 -19.47 5.62
N ASP A 458 21.19 -19.02 4.41
CA ASP A 458 19.93 -19.42 3.76
C ASP A 458 19.92 -20.91 3.45
N PHE A 459 21.06 -21.46 3.00
CA PHE A 459 21.25 -22.92 2.86
C PHE A 459 20.98 -23.66 4.17
N VAL A 460 21.56 -23.23 5.30
CA VAL A 460 21.36 -23.90 6.59
C VAL A 460 19.90 -23.77 7.07
N GLY A 461 19.29 -22.59 6.91
CA GLY A 461 17.89 -22.36 7.28
C GLY A 461 16.91 -23.22 6.46
N ASP A 462 17.08 -23.25 5.14
CA ASP A 462 16.23 -24.02 4.23
C ASP A 462 16.45 -25.54 4.37
N LEU A 463 17.67 -26.00 4.66
CA LEU A 463 17.98 -27.40 4.95
C LEU A 463 17.29 -27.86 6.24
N VAL A 464 17.43 -27.11 7.34
CA VAL A 464 16.79 -27.42 8.62
C VAL A 464 15.28 -27.42 8.47
N ALA A 465 14.71 -26.36 7.88
CA ALA A 465 13.27 -26.25 7.67
C ALA A 465 12.74 -27.36 6.74
N GLY A 466 13.45 -27.68 5.65
CA GLY A 466 13.02 -28.70 4.68
C GLY A 466 13.08 -30.13 5.21
N ILE A 467 14.10 -30.49 6.01
CA ILE A 467 14.13 -31.79 6.72
C ILE A 467 12.97 -31.86 7.73
N THR A 468 12.80 -30.82 8.53
CA THR A 468 11.71 -30.71 9.52
C THR A 468 10.31 -30.82 8.88
N VAL A 469 10.08 -30.14 7.76
CA VAL A 469 8.81 -30.22 7.03
C VAL A 469 8.65 -31.57 6.36
N GLY A 470 9.69 -32.14 5.74
CA GLY A 470 9.66 -33.47 5.14
C GLY A 470 9.29 -34.56 6.14
N LEU A 471 9.91 -34.54 7.33
CA LEU A 471 9.59 -35.41 8.46
C LEU A 471 8.12 -35.28 8.91
N THR A 472 7.54 -34.09 8.80
CA THR A 472 6.12 -33.82 9.09
C THR A 472 5.20 -34.27 7.95
N VAL A 473 5.62 -34.08 6.70
CA VAL A 473 4.88 -34.37 5.47
C VAL A 473 4.64 -35.86 5.31
N ILE A 474 5.65 -36.71 5.48
CA ILE A 474 5.55 -38.17 5.24
C ILE A 474 4.34 -38.80 5.97
N PRO A 475 4.22 -38.73 7.32
CA PRO A 475 3.10 -39.33 8.03
C PRO A 475 1.76 -38.64 7.76
N GLN A 476 1.75 -37.30 7.60
CA GLN A 476 0.54 -36.56 7.24
C GLN A 476 0.00 -36.99 5.88
N SER A 477 0.89 -37.25 4.92
CA SER A 477 0.52 -37.59 3.55
C SER A 477 -0.16 -38.94 3.46
N LEU A 478 0.42 -39.97 4.10
CA LEU A 478 -0.18 -41.31 4.24
C LEU A 478 -1.60 -41.21 4.81
N ALA A 479 -1.76 -40.42 5.87
CA ALA A 479 -3.04 -40.18 6.52
C ALA A 479 -4.03 -39.43 5.62
N TYR A 480 -3.58 -38.41 4.89
CA TYR A 480 -4.40 -37.60 3.98
C TYR A 480 -4.89 -38.38 2.75
N SER A 481 -4.15 -39.36 2.23
CA SER A 481 -4.70 -40.31 1.26
C SER A 481 -5.85 -41.15 1.83
N SER A 482 -5.77 -41.55 3.10
CA SER A 482 -6.88 -42.26 3.78
C SER A 482 -8.14 -41.40 3.86
N ILE A 483 -8.00 -40.09 4.16
CA ILE A 483 -9.13 -39.13 4.08
C ILE A 483 -9.71 -39.08 2.66
N ALA A 484 -8.85 -39.07 1.63
CA ALA A 484 -9.25 -39.04 0.23
C ALA A 484 -9.94 -40.34 -0.26
N GLY A 485 -9.98 -41.39 0.56
CA GLY A 485 -10.46 -42.72 0.15
C GLY A 485 -9.51 -43.42 -0.84
N LEU A 486 -8.23 -43.05 -0.83
CA LEU A 486 -7.20 -43.55 -1.74
C LEU A 486 -6.17 -44.41 -0.99
N PRO A 487 -5.50 -45.37 -1.66
CA PRO A 487 -4.38 -46.11 -1.09
C PRO A 487 -3.26 -45.17 -0.59
N ALA A 488 -2.59 -45.52 0.52
CA ALA A 488 -1.76 -44.55 1.24
C ALA A 488 -0.54 -44.03 0.45
N GLN A 489 -0.04 -44.79 -0.52
CA GLN A 489 1.05 -44.36 -1.40
C GLN A 489 0.71 -43.09 -2.22
N PHE A 490 -0.56 -42.88 -2.57
CA PHE A 490 -0.99 -41.70 -3.32
C PHE A 490 -0.74 -40.39 -2.54
N GLY A 491 -0.73 -40.43 -1.21
CA GLY A 491 -0.31 -39.29 -0.39
C GLY A 491 1.15 -38.90 -0.61
N LEU A 492 2.06 -39.88 -0.62
CA LEU A 492 3.49 -39.64 -0.81
C LEU A 492 3.80 -39.22 -2.25
N TYR A 493 3.14 -39.81 -3.25
CA TYR A 493 3.23 -39.38 -4.65
C TYR A 493 2.86 -37.89 -4.82
N SER A 494 1.87 -37.44 -4.04
CA SER A 494 1.36 -36.08 -4.06
C SER A 494 2.30 -35.04 -3.40
N SER A 495 3.38 -35.48 -2.75
CA SER A 495 4.16 -34.65 -1.82
C SER A 495 5.56 -34.22 -2.29
N PHE A 496 6.05 -34.73 -3.42
CA PHE A 496 7.40 -34.41 -3.91
C PHE A 496 7.40 -33.47 -5.12
N LEU A 497 6.72 -33.81 -6.23
CA LEU A 497 6.90 -33.08 -7.50
C LEU A 497 6.39 -31.63 -7.40
N GLY A 498 5.20 -31.42 -6.84
CA GLY A 498 4.66 -30.07 -6.61
C GLY A 498 5.55 -29.23 -5.69
N ALA A 499 6.21 -29.83 -4.70
CA ALA A 499 7.17 -29.14 -3.85
C ALA A 499 8.43 -28.71 -4.62
N LEU A 500 8.92 -29.55 -5.54
CA LEU A 500 10.04 -29.21 -6.44
C LEU A 500 9.66 -28.13 -7.46
N MET A 501 8.48 -28.20 -8.05
CA MET A 501 7.99 -27.21 -9.02
C MET A 501 7.74 -25.83 -8.36
N TYR A 502 7.24 -25.82 -7.12
CA TYR A 502 6.96 -24.58 -6.39
C TYR A 502 8.22 -23.74 -6.13
N ILE A 503 9.42 -24.35 -6.07
CA ILE A 503 10.72 -23.64 -5.99
C ILE A 503 10.87 -22.60 -7.12
N PHE A 504 10.46 -22.96 -8.34
CA PHE A 504 10.64 -22.13 -9.54
C PHE A 504 9.55 -21.06 -9.70
N LEU A 505 8.33 -21.37 -9.23
CA LEU A 505 7.10 -20.66 -9.57
C LEU A 505 6.50 -19.86 -8.40
N GLY A 506 6.65 -20.37 -7.17
CA GLY A 506 6.06 -19.83 -5.95
C GLY A 506 6.68 -18.51 -5.52
N SER A 507 5.85 -17.59 -5.01
CA SER A 507 6.30 -16.29 -4.52
C SER A 507 6.44 -16.23 -2.99
N CYS A 508 5.81 -17.16 -2.26
CA CYS A 508 5.90 -17.28 -0.81
C CYS A 508 6.93 -18.36 -0.41
N LYS A 509 7.88 -18.05 0.48
CA LYS A 509 8.82 -19.06 1.03
C LYS A 509 8.15 -20.03 2.01
N ASP A 510 7.04 -19.61 2.61
CA ASP A 510 6.41 -20.26 3.75
C ASP A 510 5.39 -21.34 3.35
N VAL A 511 5.15 -21.53 2.04
CA VAL A 511 4.23 -22.51 1.46
C VAL A 511 4.97 -23.82 1.11
N PRO A 512 4.85 -24.89 1.92
CA PRO A 512 5.20 -26.23 1.49
C PRO A 512 4.02 -26.87 0.75
N MET A 513 4.18 -27.04 -0.56
CA MET A 513 3.20 -27.71 -1.42
C MET A 513 3.02 -29.18 -0.99
N GLY A 514 1.83 -29.76 -1.20
CA GLY A 514 1.54 -31.19 -1.00
C GLY A 514 0.06 -31.43 -0.68
N PRO A 515 -0.32 -32.64 -0.23
CA PRO A 515 -1.70 -32.92 0.17
C PRO A 515 -2.08 -32.10 1.41
N THR A 516 -3.34 -31.69 1.49
CA THR A 516 -3.93 -31.02 2.65
C THR A 516 -5.20 -31.77 3.05
N ALA A 517 -5.57 -31.71 4.32
CA ALA A 517 -6.80 -32.37 4.80
C ALA A 517 -8.05 -31.87 4.06
N ILE A 518 -8.06 -30.60 3.66
CA ILE A 518 -9.14 -29.96 2.89
C ILE A 518 -9.20 -30.55 1.47
N CYS A 519 -8.08 -30.51 0.73
CA CYS A 519 -8.01 -31.07 -0.62
C CYS A 519 -8.32 -32.58 -0.63
N SER A 520 -7.90 -33.33 0.38
CA SER A 520 -8.23 -34.75 0.53
C SER A 520 -9.73 -34.99 0.74
N LEU A 521 -10.37 -34.29 1.69
CA LEU A 521 -11.80 -34.45 1.96
C LEU A 521 -12.66 -34.06 0.74
N LEU A 522 -12.28 -32.99 0.03
CA LEU A 522 -12.94 -32.58 -1.21
C LEU A 522 -12.70 -33.59 -2.35
N THR A 523 -11.52 -34.19 -2.43
CA THR A 523 -11.24 -35.27 -3.39
C THR A 523 -12.12 -36.48 -3.08
N TYR A 524 -12.26 -36.88 -1.82
CA TYR A 524 -13.17 -37.96 -1.41
C TYR A 524 -14.62 -37.66 -1.79
N GLN A 525 -15.11 -36.45 -1.55
CA GLN A 525 -16.47 -36.04 -1.93
C GLN A 525 -16.69 -36.05 -3.45
N ALA A 526 -15.72 -35.56 -4.23
CA ALA A 526 -15.81 -35.49 -5.69
C ALA A 526 -15.56 -36.83 -6.41
N VAL A 527 -14.86 -37.78 -5.78
CA VAL A 527 -14.41 -39.05 -6.40
C VAL A 527 -15.08 -40.27 -5.74
N ARG A 528 -16.08 -40.06 -4.87
CA ARG A 528 -16.75 -41.10 -4.07
C ARG A 528 -17.26 -42.27 -4.93
N GLY A 529 -16.57 -43.41 -4.86
CA GLY A 529 -16.93 -44.64 -5.59
C GLY A 529 -16.30 -44.81 -6.97
N TYR A 530 -15.55 -43.82 -7.47
CA TYR A 530 -14.97 -43.84 -8.83
C TYR A 530 -13.47 -44.19 -8.90
N GLY A 531 -12.80 -44.29 -7.75
CA GLY A 531 -11.41 -44.79 -7.64
C GLY A 531 -10.31 -43.81 -8.04
N PRO A 532 -9.02 -44.22 -7.97
CA PRO A 532 -7.87 -43.31 -8.01
C PRO A 532 -7.69 -42.57 -9.34
N MET A 533 -8.12 -43.14 -10.46
CA MET A 533 -7.96 -42.53 -11.79
C MET A 533 -8.71 -41.20 -11.91
N HIS A 534 -9.90 -41.11 -11.30
CA HIS A 534 -10.68 -39.89 -11.24
C HIS A 534 -10.00 -38.83 -10.36
N ALA A 535 -9.33 -39.22 -9.26
CA ALA A 535 -8.56 -38.29 -8.42
C ALA A 535 -7.32 -37.72 -9.15
N ILE A 536 -6.66 -38.51 -10.00
CA ILE A 536 -5.56 -38.03 -10.85
C ILE A 536 -6.07 -37.03 -11.90
N LEU A 537 -7.19 -37.34 -12.55
CA LEU A 537 -7.82 -36.43 -13.51
C LEU A 537 -8.30 -35.13 -12.83
N LEU A 538 -8.86 -35.23 -11.61
CA LEU A 538 -9.25 -34.08 -10.79
C LEU A 538 -8.04 -33.19 -10.43
N CYS A 539 -6.87 -33.79 -10.16
CA CYS A 539 -5.62 -33.05 -9.95
C CYS A 539 -5.23 -32.23 -11.19
N PHE A 540 -5.27 -32.85 -12.38
CA PHE A 540 -5.02 -32.18 -13.64
C PHE A 540 -6.01 -31.05 -13.91
N LEU A 541 -7.31 -31.32 -13.81
CA LEU A 541 -8.37 -30.33 -14.06
C LEU A 541 -8.32 -29.16 -13.08
N SER A 542 -8.10 -29.44 -11.79
CA SER A 542 -7.90 -28.42 -10.76
C SER A 542 -6.70 -27.52 -11.11
N GLY A 543 -5.59 -28.11 -11.53
CA GLY A 543 -4.40 -27.38 -11.97
C GLY A 543 -4.63 -26.52 -13.22
N VAL A 544 -5.33 -27.05 -14.23
CA VAL A 544 -5.71 -26.32 -15.44
C VAL A 544 -6.63 -25.15 -15.13
N ILE A 545 -7.67 -25.35 -14.31
CA ILE A 545 -8.60 -24.30 -13.90
C ILE A 545 -7.86 -23.20 -13.13
N GLN A 546 -7.01 -23.57 -12.16
CA GLN A 546 -6.17 -22.63 -11.43
C GLN A 546 -5.26 -21.82 -12.36
N PHE A 547 -4.55 -22.50 -13.27
CA PHE A 547 -3.66 -21.86 -14.23
C PHE A 547 -4.41 -20.87 -15.15
N LEU A 548 -5.59 -21.25 -15.67
CA LEU A 548 -6.44 -20.39 -16.50
C LEU A 548 -6.97 -19.19 -15.72
N MET A 549 -7.48 -19.38 -14.50
CA MET A 549 -7.91 -18.29 -13.62
C MET A 549 -6.75 -17.31 -13.34
N GLY A 550 -5.52 -17.83 -13.20
CA GLY A 550 -4.30 -17.06 -13.04
C GLY A 550 -3.91 -16.25 -14.28
N ILE A 551 -4.11 -16.79 -15.50
CA ILE A 551 -3.90 -16.05 -16.75
C ILE A 551 -4.92 -14.92 -16.91
N VAL A 552 -6.20 -15.18 -16.58
CA VAL A 552 -7.29 -14.18 -16.67
C VAL A 552 -7.16 -13.09 -15.60
N GLY A 553 -6.40 -13.32 -14.53
CA GLY A 553 -6.25 -12.37 -13.42
C GLY A 553 -7.39 -12.44 -12.41
N LEU A 554 -8.07 -13.59 -12.29
CA LEU A 554 -9.16 -13.81 -11.34
C LEU A 554 -8.71 -13.88 -9.87
N GLY A 555 -7.45 -13.59 -9.56
CA GLY A 555 -6.97 -13.39 -8.19
C GLY A 555 -7.73 -12.29 -7.42
N ILE A 556 -8.43 -11.40 -8.11
CA ILE A 556 -9.35 -10.41 -7.53
C ILE A 556 -10.52 -11.08 -6.76
N MET A 557 -10.91 -12.32 -7.12
CA MET A 557 -12.00 -13.03 -6.43
C MET A 557 -11.74 -13.23 -4.92
N ILE A 558 -10.47 -13.33 -4.50
CA ILE A 558 -10.12 -13.51 -3.08
C ILE A 558 -10.36 -12.23 -2.27
N ASP A 559 -10.34 -11.04 -2.88
CA ASP A 559 -10.58 -9.78 -2.18
C ASP A 559 -12.05 -9.60 -1.74
N PHE A 560 -12.97 -10.44 -2.24
CA PHE A 560 -14.37 -10.49 -1.83
C PHE A 560 -14.65 -11.43 -0.65
N ILE A 561 -13.64 -12.17 -0.17
CA ILE A 561 -13.77 -13.12 0.93
C ILE A 561 -13.23 -12.47 2.19
N SER A 562 -14.11 -12.25 3.16
CA SER A 562 -13.76 -11.60 4.41
C SER A 562 -13.21 -12.59 5.43
N ASP A 563 -12.33 -12.11 6.32
CA ASP A 563 -11.72 -12.91 7.38
C ASP A 563 -12.77 -13.69 8.23
N PRO A 564 -13.95 -13.14 8.60
CA PRO A 564 -14.99 -13.90 9.31
C PRO A 564 -15.50 -15.12 8.53
N VAL A 565 -15.67 -15.01 7.21
CA VAL A 565 -16.09 -16.14 6.35
C VAL A 565 -14.99 -17.19 6.29
N SER A 566 -13.74 -16.77 6.10
CA SER A 566 -12.58 -17.68 6.11
C SER A 566 -12.47 -18.43 7.45
N SER A 567 -12.60 -17.71 8.57
CA SER A 567 -12.47 -18.25 9.94
C SER A 567 -13.62 -19.20 10.31
N GLY A 568 -14.85 -18.89 9.84
CA GLY A 568 -16.01 -19.78 9.98
C GLY A 568 -15.86 -21.06 9.16
N PHE A 569 -15.38 -20.94 7.92
CA PHE A 569 -15.06 -22.07 7.05
C PHE A 569 -13.98 -22.97 7.64
N THR A 570 -12.79 -22.44 8.00
CA THR A 570 -11.69 -23.26 8.55
C THR A 570 -12.09 -23.97 9.83
N SER A 571 -12.88 -23.33 10.70
CA SER A 571 -13.39 -23.94 11.92
C SER A 571 -14.38 -25.08 11.66
N ALA A 572 -15.26 -24.97 10.65
CA ALA A 572 -16.18 -26.03 10.27
C ALA A 572 -15.46 -27.21 9.60
N VAL A 573 -14.51 -26.93 8.70
CA VAL A 573 -13.65 -27.96 8.09
C VAL A 573 -12.86 -28.71 9.16
N ALA A 574 -12.32 -28.00 10.15
CA ALA A 574 -11.56 -28.63 11.24
C ALA A 574 -12.40 -29.66 12.03
N LEU A 575 -13.66 -29.32 12.33
CA LEU A 575 -14.60 -30.25 12.98
C LEU A 575 -14.99 -31.43 12.07
N LEU A 576 -15.28 -31.19 10.79
CA LEU A 576 -15.54 -32.25 9.80
C LEU A 576 -14.39 -33.24 9.70
N ILE A 577 -13.14 -32.75 9.61
CA ILE A 577 -11.96 -33.60 9.56
C ILE A 577 -11.85 -34.41 10.85
N ILE A 578 -11.94 -33.78 12.03
CA ILE A 578 -11.88 -34.50 13.32
C ILE A 578 -12.93 -35.62 13.36
N SER A 579 -14.19 -35.33 13.02
CA SER A 579 -15.26 -36.34 12.95
C SER A 579 -14.98 -37.46 11.94
N SER A 580 -14.41 -37.15 10.77
CA SER A 580 -14.01 -38.17 9.79
C SER A 580 -12.91 -39.12 10.29
N GLN A 581 -12.12 -38.70 11.30
CA GLN A 581 -11.03 -39.48 11.88
C GLN A 581 -11.43 -40.29 13.11
N VAL A 582 -12.56 -39.97 13.76
CA VAL A 582 -13.07 -40.73 14.91
C VAL A 582 -13.25 -42.22 14.56
N LYS A 583 -13.70 -42.53 13.34
CA LYS A 583 -13.86 -43.91 12.86
C LYS A 583 -12.55 -44.73 12.88
N ASP A 584 -11.44 -44.10 12.52
CA ASP A 584 -10.14 -44.76 12.40
C ASP A 584 -9.44 -44.87 13.77
N ILE A 585 -9.80 -44.01 14.74
CA ILE A 585 -9.50 -44.24 16.16
C ILE A 585 -10.32 -45.43 16.69
N LEU A 586 -11.63 -45.48 16.45
CA LEU A 586 -12.50 -46.56 16.93
C LEU A 586 -12.31 -47.90 16.18
N GLY A 587 -11.55 -47.91 15.07
CA GLY A 587 -11.34 -49.07 14.20
C GLY A 587 -12.53 -49.46 13.29
N ILE A 588 -13.65 -48.76 13.41
CA ILE A 588 -14.94 -49.03 12.73
C ILE A 588 -14.94 -48.64 11.23
N THR A 589 -16.06 -48.80 10.55
CA THR A 589 -16.24 -48.59 9.10
C THR A 589 -17.33 -47.57 8.78
N ALA A 590 -17.23 -46.38 9.38
CA ALA A 590 -18.17 -45.28 9.13
C ALA A 590 -17.84 -44.44 7.88
N GLY A 591 -18.86 -43.77 7.31
CA GLY A 591 -18.69 -42.87 6.18
C GLY A 591 -19.87 -41.95 5.91
N GLY A 592 -19.60 -40.66 5.73
CA GLY A 592 -20.58 -39.62 5.38
C GLY A 592 -19.93 -38.48 4.60
N ALA A 593 -20.72 -37.71 3.86
CA ALA A 593 -20.26 -36.51 3.17
C ALA A 593 -20.35 -35.25 4.05
N THR A 594 -21.38 -35.16 4.90
CA THR A 594 -21.62 -34.07 5.86
C THR A 594 -21.27 -34.46 7.30
N PHE A 595 -21.23 -33.48 8.21
CA PHE A 595 -20.96 -33.72 9.63
C PHE A 595 -22.03 -34.62 10.25
N ILE A 596 -23.29 -34.38 9.90
CA ILE A 596 -24.45 -35.12 10.41
C ILE A 596 -24.38 -36.58 9.94
N GLU A 597 -24.22 -36.83 8.64
CA GLU A 597 -24.08 -38.19 8.10
C GLU A 597 -22.93 -38.97 8.77
N MET A 598 -21.78 -38.32 8.97
CA MET A 598 -20.63 -38.95 9.62
C MET A 598 -20.94 -39.38 11.05
N TRP A 599 -21.58 -38.53 11.85
CA TRP A 599 -21.95 -38.88 13.23
C TRP A 599 -23.07 -39.92 13.30
N THR A 600 -24.07 -39.86 12.42
CA THR A 600 -25.10 -40.91 12.34
C THR A 600 -24.45 -42.26 12.04
N SER A 601 -23.58 -42.34 11.02
CA SER A 601 -22.87 -43.57 10.66
C SER A 601 -21.92 -44.08 11.76
N ILE A 602 -21.26 -43.18 12.51
CA ILE A 602 -20.43 -43.55 13.67
C ILE A 602 -21.28 -44.11 14.82
N LEU A 603 -22.46 -43.53 15.08
CA LEU A 603 -23.37 -43.98 16.14
C LEU A 603 -24.06 -45.31 15.80
N GLU A 604 -24.32 -45.58 14.52
CA GLU A 604 -24.83 -46.86 14.03
C GLU A 604 -23.78 -47.99 14.17
N ASP A 605 -22.52 -47.74 13.80
CA ASP A 605 -21.44 -48.74 13.82
C ASP A 605 -20.67 -48.80 15.17
N VAL A 606 -21.13 -48.06 16.19
CA VAL A 606 -20.41 -47.91 17.48
C VAL A 606 -20.19 -49.24 18.23
N GLN A 607 -21.08 -50.21 18.03
CA GLN A 607 -20.98 -51.52 18.66
C GLN A 607 -19.82 -52.38 18.13
N ASN A 608 -19.33 -52.10 16.91
CA ASN A 608 -18.23 -52.83 16.27
C ASN A 608 -16.85 -52.22 16.58
N THR A 609 -16.75 -51.39 17.63
CA THR A 609 -15.51 -50.69 18.03
C THR A 609 -14.39 -51.66 18.40
N LYS A 610 -13.22 -51.51 17.76
CA LYS A 610 -12.01 -52.26 18.12
C LYS A 610 -11.32 -51.61 19.32
N PHE A 611 -11.23 -52.37 20.42
CA PHE A 611 -10.65 -51.89 21.68
C PHE A 611 -9.19 -51.45 21.52
N TRP A 612 -8.33 -52.27 20.91
CA TRP A 612 -6.91 -51.97 20.77
C TRP A 612 -6.62 -50.77 19.86
N ASP A 613 -7.35 -50.64 18.73
CA ASP A 613 -7.25 -49.45 17.87
C ASP A 613 -7.63 -48.18 18.65
N THR A 614 -8.69 -48.24 19.46
CA THR A 614 -9.15 -47.12 20.30
C THR A 614 -8.11 -46.72 21.34
N VAL A 615 -7.54 -47.69 22.06
CA VAL A 615 -6.49 -47.47 23.07
C VAL A 615 -5.25 -46.85 22.44
N VAL A 616 -4.76 -47.41 21.33
CA VAL A 616 -3.58 -46.88 20.61
C VAL A 616 -3.86 -45.48 20.08
N GLY A 617 -5.02 -45.23 19.47
CA GLY A 617 -5.41 -43.92 18.95
C GLY A 617 -5.49 -42.84 20.03
N VAL A 618 -6.15 -43.11 21.16
CA VAL A 618 -6.28 -42.17 22.28
C VAL A 618 -4.91 -41.89 22.93
N ILE A 619 -4.09 -42.91 23.17
CA ILE A 619 -2.72 -42.75 23.68
C ILE A 619 -1.89 -41.90 22.71
N CYS A 620 -1.99 -42.15 21.40
CA CYS A 620 -1.30 -41.35 20.39
C CYS A 620 -1.71 -39.87 20.41
N VAL A 621 -3.01 -39.56 20.54
CA VAL A 621 -3.49 -38.17 20.68
C VAL A 621 -2.91 -37.52 21.93
N ILE A 622 -2.95 -38.20 23.08
CA ILE A 622 -2.41 -37.69 24.35
C ILE A 622 -0.91 -37.42 24.23
N ILE A 623 -0.13 -38.35 23.68
CA ILE A 623 1.32 -38.20 23.49
C ILE A 623 1.62 -37.01 22.56
N LEU A 624 0.92 -36.86 21.43
CA LEU A 624 1.13 -35.74 20.51
C LEU A 624 0.83 -34.38 21.15
N LEU A 625 -0.24 -34.29 21.95
CA LEU A 625 -0.60 -33.06 22.68
C LEU A 625 0.40 -32.76 23.81
N LEU A 626 0.90 -33.77 24.52
CA LEU A 626 1.92 -33.63 25.56
C LEU A 626 3.29 -33.22 24.98
N MET A 627 3.73 -33.85 23.88
CA MET A 627 4.95 -33.47 23.15
C MET A 627 4.87 -32.06 22.57
N ARG A 628 3.66 -31.59 22.23
CA ARG A 628 3.43 -30.19 21.84
C ARG A 628 3.56 -29.25 23.05
N LEU A 629 2.99 -29.59 24.20
CA LEU A 629 3.11 -28.77 25.42
C LEU A 629 4.56 -28.67 25.90
N LEU A 630 5.34 -29.75 25.74
CA LEU A 630 6.79 -29.76 26.00
C LEU A 630 7.56 -28.72 25.16
N SER A 631 7.07 -28.32 23.98
CA SER A 631 7.68 -27.25 23.16
C SER A 631 7.63 -25.87 23.82
N GLU A 632 6.67 -25.65 24.71
CA GLU A 632 6.47 -24.37 25.41
C GLU A 632 7.33 -24.29 26.68
N VAL A 633 7.83 -25.43 27.18
CA VAL A 633 8.69 -25.53 28.36
C VAL A 633 10.13 -25.11 28.03
N LYS A 634 10.41 -23.81 28.14
CA LYS A 634 11.77 -23.27 28.07
C LYS A 634 12.43 -23.29 29.44
N LEU A 635 13.51 -24.07 29.60
CA LEU A 635 14.31 -24.13 30.85
C LEU A 635 14.89 -22.78 31.28
N ALA A 636 15.17 -21.90 30.32
CA ALA A 636 15.71 -20.57 30.59
C ALA A 636 14.65 -19.49 30.29
N LYS A 637 14.09 -18.89 31.34
CA LYS A 637 13.25 -17.68 31.28
C LYS A 637 14.07 -16.38 31.18
N SER A 638 15.38 -16.48 30.95
CA SER A 638 16.33 -15.35 31.00
C SER A 638 16.37 -14.57 29.69
N THR A 639 16.32 -13.25 29.81
CA THR A 639 16.05 -12.27 28.73
C THR A 639 17.20 -12.10 27.72
N HIS A 640 18.35 -12.75 27.93
CA HIS A 640 19.54 -12.62 27.09
C HIS A 640 20.04 -13.99 26.60
N PRO A 641 19.95 -14.31 25.28
CA PRO A 641 20.34 -15.62 24.72
C PRO A 641 21.85 -15.94 24.82
N ASP A 642 22.70 -14.93 24.91
CA ASP A 642 24.15 -15.10 24.78
C ASP A 642 24.77 -15.84 25.97
N ASN A 643 24.23 -15.62 27.18
CA ASN A 643 24.71 -16.18 28.45
C ASN A 643 24.29 -17.64 28.72
N TRP A 644 23.63 -18.33 27.79
CA TRP A 644 23.25 -19.74 28.00
C TRP A 644 24.49 -20.65 27.92
N SER A 645 24.59 -21.62 28.83
CA SER A 645 25.65 -22.63 28.79
C SER A 645 25.53 -23.50 27.54
N THR A 646 26.64 -24.10 27.08
CA THR A 646 26.63 -25.00 25.91
C THR A 646 25.63 -26.14 26.09
N PHE A 647 25.51 -26.70 27.30
CA PHE A 647 24.50 -27.70 27.65
C PHE A 647 23.07 -27.17 27.47
N GLN A 648 22.76 -25.96 27.95
CA GLN A 648 21.43 -25.34 27.77
C GLN A 648 21.12 -25.07 26.29
N LYS A 649 22.11 -24.61 25.51
CA LYS A 649 21.96 -24.37 24.06
C LYS A 649 21.69 -25.68 23.30
N VAL A 650 22.41 -26.76 23.63
CA VAL A 650 22.19 -28.10 23.06
C VAL A 650 20.83 -28.66 23.49
N PHE A 651 20.52 -28.66 24.79
CA PHE A 651 19.28 -29.21 25.33
C PHE A 651 18.03 -28.51 24.76
N ASN A 652 18.02 -27.18 24.68
CA ASN A 652 16.91 -26.44 24.08
C ASN A 652 16.77 -26.72 22.57
N LYS A 653 17.87 -26.89 21.83
CA LYS A 653 17.84 -27.33 20.42
C LYS A 653 17.31 -28.76 20.28
N SER A 654 17.70 -29.68 21.16
CA SER A 654 17.23 -31.06 21.15
C SER A 654 15.74 -31.17 21.49
N ILE A 655 15.24 -30.46 22.50
CA ILE A 655 13.79 -30.38 22.77
C ILE A 655 13.04 -29.79 21.59
N TRP A 656 13.55 -28.71 20.99
CA TRP A 656 12.94 -28.12 19.80
C TRP A 656 12.87 -29.13 18.65
N LEU A 657 13.94 -29.88 18.38
CA LEU A 657 13.98 -30.87 17.30
C LEU A 657 13.05 -32.08 17.58
N ILE A 658 13.05 -32.61 18.80
CA ILE A 658 12.19 -33.72 19.24
C ILE A 658 10.71 -33.34 19.15
N SER A 659 10.35 -32.17 19.68
CA SER A 659 8.96 -31.70 19.65
C SER A 659 8.48 -31.35 18.24
N THR A 660 9.39 -30.89 17.38
CA THR A 660 9.09 -30.63 15.97
C THR A 660 8.92 -31.94 15.18
N SER A 661 9.73 -32.95 15.46
CA SER A 661 9.67 -34.29 14.83
C SER A 661 8.60 -35.22 15.43
N ARG A 662 7.74 -34.72 16.32
CA ARG A 662 6.76 -35.53 17.08
C ARG A 662 5.88 -36.45 16.21
N ASN A 663 5.46 -35.99 15.03
CA ASN A 663 4.61 -36.78 14.14
C ASN A 663 5.37 -37.99 13.57
N SER A 664 6.65 -37.81 13.22
CA SER A 664 7.51 -38.86 12.66
C SER A 664 7.93 -39.85 13.75
N ILE A 665 8.32 -39.34 14.93
CA ILE A 665 8.67 -40.16 16.09
C ILE A 665 7.49 -41.05 16.47
N LEU A 666 6.27 -40.48 16.58
CA LEU A 666 5.08 -41.24 16.89
C LEU A 666 4.83 -42.35 15.85
N VAL A 667 4.90 -42.03 14.55
CA VAL A 667 4.61 -43.01 13.49
C VAL A 667 5.66 -44.13 13.42
N VAL A 668 6.94 -43.82 13.68
CA VAL A 668 7.99 -44.85 13.81
C VAL A 668 7.73 -45.74 15.03
N VAL A 669 7.44 -45.16 16.20
CA VAL A 669 7.15 -45.94 17.42
C VAL A 669 5.89 -46.78 17.26
N SER A 670 4.80 -46.23 16.71
CA SER A 670 3.57 -46.99 16.46
C SER A 670 3.75 -48.06 15.39
N GLY A 671 4.63 -47.84 14.40
CA GLY A 671 5.00 -48.85 13.41
C GLY A 671 5.79 -50.02 14.01
N VAL A 672 6.72 -49.75 14.94
CA VAL A 672 7.43 -50.80 15.69
C VAL A 672 6.47 -51.58 16.60
N VAL A 673 5.54 -50.90 17.27
CA VAL A 673 4.49 -51.56 18.07
C VAL A 673 3.56 -52.40 17.19
N GLY A 674 3.16 -51.89 16.03
CA GLY A 674 2.35 -52.64 15.06
C GLY A 674 3.07 -53.85 14.48
N TRP A 675 4.38 -53.75 14.20
CA TRP A 675 5.22 -54.88 13.82
C TRP A 675 5.26 -55.96 14.91
N TYR A 676 5.57 -55.56 16.15
CA TYR A 676 5.61 -56.48 17.28
C TYR A 676 4.29 -57.25 17.47
N PHE A 677 3.14 -56.56 17.43
CA PHE A 677 1.84 -57.21 17.55
C PHE A 677 1.48 -58.10 16.35
N CYS A 678 1.88 -57.71 15.12
CA CYS A 678 1.70 -58.53 13.92
C CYS A 678 2.48 -59.86 13.97
N GLU A 679 3.55 -59.92 14.76
CA GLU A 679 4.43 -61.10 14.87
C GLU A 679 4.15 -61.94 16.15
N THR A 680 3.37 -61.42 17.11
CA THR A 680 3.07 -62.09 18.40
C THR A 680 1.59 -62.36 18.70
N ALA A 681 0.64 -61.79 17.95
CA ALA A 681 -0.80 -61.97 18.20
C ALA A 681 -1.63 -61.94 16.90
N ASP A 682 -2.82 -62.57 16.93
CA ASP A 682 -3.82 -62.44 15.85
C ASP A 682 -4.25 -60.97 15.68
N GLU A 683 -3.84 -60.37 14.55
CA GLU A 683 -3.96 -58.96 14.14
C GLU A 683 -4.92 -58.06 14.98
N PRO A 684 -4.48 -57.56 16.16
CA PRO A 684 -5.36 -56.80 17.05
C PRO A 684 -5.61 -55.36 16.57
N LEU A 685 -4.84 -54.87 15.60
CA LEU A 685 -4.82 -53.48 15.13
C LEU A 685 -5.08 -53.39 13.63
N LYS A 686 -5.79 -52.35 13.19
CA LYS A 686 -6.09 -52.09 11.77
C LYS A 686 -4.89 -51.40 11.09
N LEU A 687 -3.98 -52.19 10.53
CA LEU A 687 -2.77 -51.69 9.85
C LEU A 687 -3.07 -51.02 8.49
N ILE A 688 -2.09 -50.31 7.93
CA ILE A 688 -2.18 -49.73 6.57
C ILE A 688 -2.32 -50.84 5.52
N GLY A 689 -1.48 -51.88 5.59
CA GLY A 689 -1.41 -52.97 4.62
C GLY A 689 -0.33 -52.76 3.54
N PRO A 690 -0.32 -53.58 2.48
CA PRO A 690 0.76 -53.59 1.49
C PRO A 690 0.84 -52.30 0.68
N LEU A 691 2.06 -51.76 0.58
CA LEU A 691 2.38 -50.53 -0.16
C LEU A 691 3.42 -50.84 -1.24
N PRO A 692 3.20 -50.44 -2.51
CA PRO A 692 4.17 -50.67 -3.58
C PRO A 692 5.42 -49.80 -3.35
N PRO A 693 6.63 -50.39 -3.27
CA PRO A 693 7.87 -49.62 -3.17
C PRO A 693 8.23 -48.98 -4.51
N GLY A 694 8.94 -47.84 -4.47
CA GLY A 694 9.44 -47.15 -5.65
C GLY A 694 8.69 -45.86 -5.99
N LEU A 695 9.15 -45.21 -7.07
CA LEU A 695 8.55 -43.99 -7.59
C LEU A 695 7.36 -44.30 -8.51
N PRO A 696 6.32 -43.45 -8.54
CA PRO A 696 5.21 -43.61 -9.46
C PRO A 696 5.67 -43.47 -10.91
N ALA A 697 5.08 -44.27 -11.81
CA ALA A 697 5.35 -44.16 -13.24
C ALA A 697 4.86 -42.79 -13.75
N ILE A 698 5.76 -42.06 -14.42
CA ILE A 698 5.46 -40.77 -15.05
C ILE A 698 4.60 -41.04 -16.29
N GLN A 699 3.35 -40.60 -16.25
CA GLN A 699 2.36 -40.82 -17.31
C GLN A 699 1.42 -39.62 -17.41
N LEU A 700 0.76 -39.43 -18.56
CA LEU A 700 -0.30 -38.43 -18.65
C LEU A 700 -1.51 -38.83 -17.78
N PRO A 701 -2.29 -37.88 -17.24
CA PRO A 701 -3.49 -38.19 -16.49
C PRO A 701 -4.49 -38.98 -17.36
N PRO A 702 -5.28 -39.90 -16.76
CA PRO A 702 -6.20 -40.74 -17.51
C PRO A 702 -7.40 -39.93 -18.01
N PHE A 703 -7.52 -39.76 -19.32
CA PHE A 703 -8.66 -39.10 -19.97
C PHE A 703 -9.82 -40.05 -20.30
N SER A 704 -9.67 -41.34 -20.02
CA SER A 704 -10.68 -42.38 -20.17
C SER A 704 -10.38 -43.55 -19.23
N VAL A 705 -11.41 -44.18 -18.67
CA VAL A 705 -11.28 -45.33 -17.76
C VAL A 705 -12.24 -46.44 -18.18
N MET A 706 -11.78 -47.69 -18.21
CA MET A 706 -12.69 -48.83 -18.41
C MET A 706 -13.46 -49.12 -17.12
N LYS A 707 -14.78 -48.97 -17.20
CA LYS A 707 -15.77 -49.15 -16.13
C LYS A 707 -16.56 -50.43 -16.46
N GLY A 708 -15.97 -51.58 -16.16
CA GLY A 708 -16.45 -52.88 -16.65
C GLY A 708 -16.32 -52.98 -18.17
N ASN A 709 -17.41 -53.30 -18.87
CA ASN A 709 -17.42 -53.45 -20.33
C ASN A 709 -17.51 -52.12 -21.11
N HIS A 710 -17.69 -50.98 -20.42
CA HIS A 710 -17.78 -49.67 -21.06
C HIS A 710 -16.53 -48.82 -20.80
N THR A 711 -16.09 -48.06 -21.79
CA THR A 711 -15.01 -47.07 -21.61
C THR A 711 -15.65 -45.73 -21.29
N ALA A 712 -15.57 -45.31 -20.02
CA ALA A 712 -16.01 -43.98 -19.60
C ALA A 712 -15.08 -42.92 -20.22
N GLY A 713 -15.65 -42.03 -21.03
CA GLY A 713 -14.92 -40.97 -21.70
C GLY A 713 -14.66 -39.76 -20.81
N PHE A 714 -13.77 -38.85 -21.24
CA PHE A 714 -13.42 -37.63 -20.51
C PHE A 714 -14.64 -36.84 -19.98
N PHE A 715 -15.66 -36.62 -20.83
CA PHE A 715 -16.85 -35.87 -20.43
C PHE A 715 -17.71 -36.61 -19.39
N GLU A 716 -17.75 -37.94 -19.44
CA GLU A 716 -18.42 -38.77 -18.43
C GLU A 716 -17.69 -38.68 -17.10
N MET A 717 -16.35 -38.85 -17.09
CA MET A 717 -15.54 -38.68 -15.87
C MET A 717 -15.68 -37.28 -15.26
N VAL A 718 -15.76 -36.23 -16.08
CA VAL A 718 -16.00 -34.85 -15.63
C VAL A 718 -17.41 -34.69 -15.05
N SER A 719 -18.42 -35.35 -15.64
CA SER A 719 -19.79 -35.36 -15.11
C SER A 719 -19.89 -36.13 -13.79
N ASP A 720 -19.24 -37.28 -13.66
CA ASP A 720 -19.17 -38.11 -12.45
C ASP A 720 -18.58 -37.33 -11.26
N MET A 721 -17.65 -36.40 -11.51
CA MET A 721 -17.02 -35.52 -10.50
C MET A 721 -17.82 -34.25 -10.15
N GLY A 722 -18.84 -33.90 -10.95
CA GLY A 722 -19.77 -32.79 -10.70
C GLY A 722 -19.13 -31.44 -10.38
N SER A 723 -19.67 -30.74 -9.38
CA SER A 723 -19.23 -29.43 -8.87
C SER A 723 -17.79 -29.43 -8.33
N GLY A 724 -17.30 -30.57 -7.86
CA GLY A 724 -15.97 -30.72 -7.26
C GLY A 724 -14.84 -30.26 -8.19
N VAL A 725 -15.01 -30.40 -9.51
CA VAL A 725 -14.06 -29.94 -10.54
C VAL A 725 -13.82 -28.43 -10.47
N ILE A 726 -14.84 -27.64 -10.12
CA ILE A 726 -14.74 -26.16 -10.03
C ILE A 726 -14.44 -25.71 -8.60
N VAL A 727 -15.01 -26.39 -7.60
CA VAL A 727 -14.91 -25.92 -6.22
C VAL A 727 -13.57 -26.28 -5.58
N LEU A 728 -13.01 -27.46 -5.87
CA LEU A 728 -11.70 -27.85 -5.35
C LEU A 728 -10.59 -26.86 -5.76
N PRO A 729 -10.40 -26.47 -7.04
CA PRO A 729 -9.40 -25.47 -7.39
C PRO A 729 -9.62 -24.11 -6.73
N LEU A 730 -10.88 -23.70 -6.54
CA LEU A 730 -11.22 -22.46 -5.82
C LEU A 730 -10.79 -22.56 -4.35
N ILE A 731 -11.15 -23.63 -3.64
CA ILE A 731 -10.80 -23.79 -2.21
C ILE A 731 -9.29 -23.96 -2.01
N GLY A 732 -8.61 -24.71 -2.87
CA GLY A 732 -7.15 -24.84 -2.82
C GLY A 732 -6.42 -23.51 -2.97
N LEU A 733 -6.95 -22.60 -3.80
CA LEU A 733 -6.47 -21.22 -3.94
C LEU A 733 -6.69 -20.39 -2.66
N LEU A 734 -7.84 -20.56 -1.99
CA LEU A 734 -8.13 -19.86 -0.74
C LEU A 734 -7.22 -20.33 0.40
N GLU A 735 -7.01 -21.65 0.55
CA GLU A 735 -6.08 -22.21 1.53
C GLU A 735 -4.68 -21.62 1.34
N ASN A 736 -4.17 -21.61 0.09
CA ASN A 736 -2.83 -21.09 -0.18
C ASN A 736 -2.70 -19.58 0.05
N ILE A 737 -3.70 -18.76 -0.34
CA ILE A 737 -3.61 -17.31 -0.11
C ILE A 737 -3.82 -16.95 1.37
N ALA A 738 -4.64 -17.69 2.12
CA ALA A 738 -4.74 -17.53 3.57
C ALA A 738 -3.38 -17.75 4.24
N ILE A 739 -2.66 -18.82 3.85
CA ILE A 739 -1.28 -19.09 4.29
C ILE A 739 -0.34 -17.94 3.90
N CYS A 740 -0.33 -17.56 2.62
CA CYS A 740 0.54 -16.49 2.14
C CYS A 740 0.30 -15.17 2.90
N LYS A 741 -0.97 -14.82 3.16
CA LYS A 741 -1.35 -13.62 3.95
C LYS A 741 -0.92 -13.76 5.42
N ALA A 742 -1.13 -14.92 6.04
CA ALA A 742 -0.77 -15.18 7.44
C ALA A 742 0.75 -15.08 7.71
N PHE A 743 1.59 -15.52 6.77
CA PHE A 743 3.05 -15.49 6.90
C PHE A 743 3.73 -14.32 6.15
N ALA A 744 2.97 -13.44 5.50
CA ALA A 744 3.51 -12.34 4.70
C ALA A 744 4.37 -11.33 5.50
N ASN A 745 4.21 -11.25 6.82
CA ASN A 745 4.89 -10.26 7.69
C ASN A 745 4.76 -8.82 7.15
N GLY A 746 3.58 -8.45 6.63
CA GLY A 746 3.29 -7.14 6.05
C GLY A 746 3.71 -6.94 4.58
N LYS A 747 4.29 -7.94 3.92
CA LYS A 747 4.50 -7.93 2.47
C LYS A 747 3.17 -8.12 1.72
N THR A 748 3.08 -7.58 0.51
CA THR A 748 1.92 -7.81 -0.37
C THR A 748 2.05 -9.16 -1.09
N VAL A 749 1.02 -10.00 -1.02
CA VAL A 749 0.94 -11.28 -1.74
C VAL A 749 0.36 -11.05 -3.14
N ASP A 750 1.02 -11.54 -4.19
CA ASP A 750 0.46 -11.56 -5.55
C ASP A 750 -0.40 -12.82 -5.73
N ALA A 751 -1.68 -12.72 -5.41
CA ALA A 751 -2.67 -13.79 -5.57
C ALA A 751 -2.70 -14.40 -6.99
N THR A 752 -2.42 -13.59 -8.01
CA THR A 752 -2.41 -14.05 -9.41
C THR A 752 -1.16 -14.85 -9.73
N GLN A 753 -0.02 -14.54 -9.10
CA GLN A 753 1.19 -15.36 -9.21
C GLN A 753 1.02 -16.71 -8.49
N GLU A 754 0.51 -16.72 -7.27
CA GLU A 754 0.26 -17.96 -6.52
C GLU A 754 -0.70 -18.89 -7.25
N LEU A 755 -1.78 -18.35 -7.83
CA LEU A 755 -2.75 -19.08 -8.64
C LEU A 755 -2.13 -19.78 -9.86
N ILE A 756 -1.19 -19.11 -10.56
CA ILE A 756 -0.40 -19.73 -11.64
C ILE A 756 0.56 -20.81 -11.09
N ALA A 757 1.21 -20.55 -9.95
CA ALA A 757 2.17 -21.46 -9.35
C ALA A 757 1.51 -22.78 -8.90
N ILE A 758 0.43 -22.71 -8.10
CA ILE A 758 -0.34 -23.88 -7.66
C ILE A 758 -0.89 -24.63 -8.88
N GLY A 759 -1.46 -23.91 -9.86
CA GLY A 759 -2.04 -24.53 -11.04
C GLY A 759 -1.05 -25.37 -11.84
N LEU A 760 0.13 -24.82 -12.10
CA LEU A 760 1.24 -25.56 -12.74
C LEU A 760 1.75 -26.71 -11.87
N CYS A 761 1.85 -26.53 -10.54
CA CYS A 761 2.26 -27.61 -9.64
C CYS A 761 1.26 -28.76 -9.62
N ASN A 762 -0.06 -28.50 -9.66
CA ASN A 762 -1.10 -29.52 -9.74
C ASN A 762 -1.13 -30.21 -11.13
N ILE A 763 -0.92 -29.47 -12.22
CA ILE A 763 -0.73 -30.08 -13.55
C ILE A 763 0.46 -31.07 -13.53
N GLY A 764 1.62 -30.65 -13.00
CA GLY A 764 2.78 -31.55 -12.90
C GLY A 764 2.54 -32.74 -11.97
N ASN A 765 1.96 -32.50 -10.79
CA ASN A 765 1.58 -33.54 -9.83
C ASN A 765 0.69 -34.62 -10.48
N SER A 766 -0.27 -34.25 -11.33
CA SER A 766 -1.11 -35.24 -12.01
C SER A 766 -0.31 -36.24 -12.87
N MET A 767 0.87 -35.84 -13.37
CA MET A 767 1.76 -36.70 -14.17
C MET A 767 2.49 -37.77 -13.35
N VAL A 768 2.56 -37.62 -12.02
CA VAL A 768 3.15 -38.60 -11.08
C VAL A 768 2.07 -39.30 -10.25
N GLN A 769 0.85 -39.40 -10.79
CA GLN A 769 -0.29 -40.09 -10.16
C GLN A 769 -0.71 -39.45 -8.82
N SER A 770 -0.52 -38.14 -8.66
CA SER A 770 -0.99 -37.35 -7.52
C SER A 770 -2.50 -37.11 -7.55
N PHE A 771 -3.10 -36.93 -6.37
CA PHE A 771 -4.39 -36.25 -6.22
C PHE A 771 -4.18 -34.73 -5.97
N PRO A 772 -5.23 -33.88 -5.99
CA PRO A 772 -5.08 -32.43 -5.85
C PRO A 772 -4.34 -31.97 -4.58
N CYS A 773 -3.48 -30.95 -4.72
CA CYS A 773 -2.61 -30.45 -3.66
C CYS A 773 -2.68 -28.93 -3.47
N SER A 774 -2.23 -28.47 -2.31
CA SER A 774 -2.07 -27.04 -1.98
C SER A 774 -0.99 -26.82 -0.89
N GLY A 775 -0.79 -25.57 -0.48
CA GLY A 775 -0.06 -25.25 0.75
C GLY A 775 -0.86 -25.66 1.98
N SER A 776 -0.21 -26.17 3.03
CA SER A 776 -0.88 -26.53 4.29
C SER A 776 -0.50 -25.59 5.43
N LEU A 777 -1.49 -25.05 6.15
CA LEU A 777 -1.29 -24.09 7.24
C LEU A 777 -0.41 -24.66 8.38
N SER A 778 -0.62 -25.92 8.74
CA SER A 778 0.15 -26.59 9.81
C SER A 778 1.63 -26.75 9.43
N ARG A 779 1.89 -27.20 8.19
CA ARG A 779 3.24 -27.33 7.64
C ARG A 779 3.92 -25.98 7.46
N SER A 780 3.17 -24.95 7.07
CA SER A 780 3.67 -23.57 6.90
C SER A 780 4.11 -22.94 8.24
N ALA A 781 3.35 -23.16 9.31
CA ALA A 781 3.74 -22.73 10.66
C ALA A 781 5.03 -23.40 11.14
N VAL A 782 5.20 -24.70 10.86
CA VAL A 782 6.44 -25.45 11.14
C VAL A 782 7.60 -24.94 10.27
N ASN A 783 7.38 -24.69 8.98
CA ASN A 783 8.38 -24.17 8.03
C ASN A 783 8.91 -22.79 8.48
N ASN A 784 8.00 -21.85 8.79
CA ASN A 784 8.36 -20.51 9.25
C ASN A 784 9.03 -20.51 10.64
N SER A 785 8.55 -21.32 11.59
CA SER A 785 9.17 -21.44 12.92
C SER A 785 10.53 -22.15 12.91
N SER A 786 10.83 -22.93 11.86
CA SER A 786 12.15 -23.52 11.59
C SER A 786 13.12 -22.54 10.93
N GLY A 787 12.68 -21.33 10.61
CA GLY A 787 13.53 -20.29 10.03
C GLY A 787 13.75 -20.43 8.52
N VAL A 788 12.81 -21.03 7.78
CA VAL A 788 12.87 -21.08 6.30
C VAL A 788 13.12 -19.68 5.73
N ARG A 789 14.05 -19.58 4.79
CA ARG A 789 14.48 -18.30 4.20
C ARG A 789 14.05 -18.17 2.74
N THR A 790 13.99 -19.27 1.98
CA THR A 790 13.53 -19.26 0.58
C THR A 790 12.66 -20.49 0.25
N PRO A 791 11.96 -20.49 -0.90
CA PRO A 791 11.26 -21.67 -1.41
C PRO A 791 12.14 -22.92 -1.58
N LEU A 792 13.48 -22.81 -1.55
CA LEU A 792 14.39 -23.96 -1.67
C LEU A 792 14.23 -25.00 -0.55
N GLY A 793 13.61 -24.66 0.59
CA GLY A 793 13.20 -25.65 1.60
C GLY A 793 12.31 -26.79 1.05
N GLY A 794 11.58 -26.52 -0.05
CA GLY A 794 10.83 -27.52 -0.80
C GLY A 794 11.69 -28.61 -1.46
N LEU A 795 12.96 -28.31 -1.77
CA LEU A 795 13.92 -29.27 -2.34
C LEU A 795 14.20 -30.41 -1.36
N TYR A 796 14.62 -30.07 -0.15
CA TYR A 796 14.96 -31.05 0.88
C TYR A 796 13.71 -31.83 1.33
N THR A 797 12.55 -31.16 1.38
CA THR A 797 11.25 -31.80 1.62
C THR A 797 10.97 -32.88 0.56
N GLY A 798 11.07 -32.53 -0.74
CA GLY A 798 10.82 -33.45 -1.85
C GLY A 798 11.83 -34.59 -1.93
N VAL A 799 13.12 -34.31 -1.71
CA VAL A 799 14.18 -35.34 -1.65
C VAL A 799 13.93 -36.33 -0.51
N LEU A 800 13.53 -35.87 0.67
CA LEU A 800 13.22 -36.77 1.79
C LEU A 800 12.01 -37.66 1.51
N VAL A 801 10.98 -37.15 0.83
CA VAL A 801 9.83 -37.94 0.38
C VAL A 801 10.24 -38.99 -0.68
N ILE A 802 11.13 -38.63 -1.61
CA ILE A 802 11.70 -39.58 -2.59
C ILE A 802 12.47 -40.70 -1.88
N VAL A 803 13.30 -40.36 -0.89
CA VAL A 803 14.00 -41.36 -0.05
C VAL A 803 13.00 -42.28 0.67
N ALA A 804 11.92 -41.73 1.23
CA ALA A 804 10.87 -42.54 1.87
C ALA A 804 10.16 -43.49 0.90
N LEU A 805 9.87 -43.04 -0.34
CA LEU A 805 9.26 -43.87 -1.39
C LEU A 805 10.18 -45.01 -1.86
N LEU A 806 11.49 -44.79 -1.89
CA LEU A 806 12.47 -45.79 -2.33
C LEU A 806 12.81 -46.81 -1.22
N PHE A 807 12.91 -46.39 0.04
CA PHE A 807 13.48 -47.22 1.11
C PHE A 807 12.54 -47.51 2.29
N CYS A 808 11.57 -46.63 2.59
CA CYS A 808 10.76 -46.74 3.82
C CYS A 808 9.37 -47.39 3.60
N MET A 809 8.94 -47.58 2.35
CA MET A 809 7.63 -48.14 2.02
C MET A 809 7.32 -49.50 2.68
N PRO A 810 8.25 -50.47 2.77
CA PRO A 810 7.99 -51.73 3.48
C PRO A 810 7.72 -51.52 4.97
N CYS A 811 8.44 -50.59 5.62
CA CYS A 811 8.26 -50.29 7.04
C CYS A 811 6.89 -49.64 7.33
N PHE A 812 6.31 -48.94 6.35
CA PHE A 812 5.00 -48.29 6.49
C PHE A 812 3.82 -49.26 6.50
N TYR A 813 4.00 -50.54 6.12
CA TYR A 813 2.99 -51.60 6.27
C TYR A 813 2.43 -51.67 7.70
N TYR A 814 3.33 -51.65 8.69
CA TYR A 814 3.06 -51.92 10.09
C TYR A 814 2.47 -50.74 10.87
N ILE A 815 2.19 -49.60 10.22
CA ILE A 815 1.63 -48.44 10.91
C ILE A 815 0.13 -48.69 11.21
N PRO A 816 -0.34 -48.52 12.46
CA PRO A 816 -1.77 -48.56 12.77
C PRO A 816 -2.51 -47.35 12.21
N LYS A 817 -3.70 -47.56 11.63
CA LYS A 817 -4.56 -46.46 11.10
C LYS A 817 -5.00 -45.49 12.21
N SER A 818 -5.22 -46.00 13.42
CA SER A 818 -5.53 -45.20 14.62
C SER A 818 -4.42 -44.20 14.98
N ALA A 819 -3.15 -44.52 14.73
CA ALA A 819 -2.03 -43.59 14.94
C ALA A 819 -2.00 -42.47 13.87
N LEU A 820 -2.34 -42.78 12.62
CA LEU A 820 -2.48 -41.76 11.56
C LEU A 820 -3.65 -40.82 11.84
N ALA A 821 -4.80 -41.35 12.28
CA ALA A 821 -5.95 -40.57 12.69
C ALA A 821 -5.62 -39.61 13.85
N ALA A 822 -4.85 -40.09 14.84
CA ALA A 822 -4.34 -39.27 15.94
C ALA A 822 -3.45 -38.11 15.46
N VAL A 823 -2.55 -38.35 14.48
CA VAL A 823 -1.71 -37.31 13.86
C VAL A 823 -2.56 -36.24 13.18
N ILE A 824 -3.64 -36.62 12.49
CA ILE A 824 -4.56 -35.65 11.87
C ILE A 824 -5.30 -34.84 12.93
N ILE A 825 -5.91 -35.48 13.93
CA ILE A 825 -6.67 -34.80 14.99
C ILE A 825 -5.79 -33.81 15.75
N ALA A 826 -4.57 -34.21 16.15
CA ALA A 826 -3.63 -33.33 16.85
C ALA A 826 -3.11 -32.15 15.99
N ALA A 827 -3.11 -32.30 14.65
CA ALA A 827 -2.78 -31.20 13.74
C ALA A 827 -3.95 -30.23 13.55
N VAL A 828 -5.18 -30.74 13.45
CA VAL A 828 -6.37 -29.97 13.01
C VAL A 828 -7.14 -29.33 14.16
N ILE A 829 -7.09 -29.87 15.38
CA ILE A 829 -7.80 -29.30 16.55
C ILE A 829 -7.44 -27.84 16.85
N PHE A 830 -6.27 -27.38 16.40
CA PHE A 830 -5.81 -25.99 16.55
C PHE A 830 -6.17 -25.06 15.38
N MET A 831 -6.84 -25.57 14.32
CA MET A 831 -7.39 -24.76 13.23
C MET A 831 -8.76 -24.16 13.58
N VAL A 832 -9.34 -24.50 14.73
CA VAL A 832 -10.61 -23.91 15.20
C VAL A 832 -10.35 -22.52 15.79
N GLU A 833 -10.72 -21.47 15.07
CA GLU A 833 -10.31 -20.08 15.32
C GLU A 833 -11.22 -19.31 16.31
N VAL A 834 -11.66 -19.94 17.41
CA VAL A 834 -12.59 -19.34 18.39
C VAL A 834 -12.13 -17.97 18.92
N ARG A 835 -10.81 -17.72 18.94
CA ARG A 835 -10.20 -16.45 19.38
C ARG A 835 -10.57 -15.25 18.50
N VAL A 836 -10.89 -15.46 17.22
CA VAL A 836 -11.19 -14.39 16.24
C VAL A 836 -12.60 -13.82 16.43
N VAL A 837 -13.53 -14.62 16.97
CA VAL A 837 -14.92 -14.21 17.24
C VAL A 837 -15.02 -13.03 18.23
N ARG A 838 -14.19 -13.03 19.29
CA ARG A 838 -14.26 -12.03 20.37
C ARG A 838 -13.87 -10.60 19.90
N PRO A 839 -12.80 -10.39 19.11
CA PRO A 839 -12.54 -9.12 18.43
C PRO A 839 -13.68 -8.66 17.51
N ILE A 840 -14.20 -9.52 16.63
CA ILE A 840 -15.28 -9.17 15.69
C ILE A 840 -16.54 -8.73 16.43
N TRP A 841 -16.94 -9.47 17.47
CA TRP A 841 -18.12 -9.12 18.28
C TRP A 841 -17.98 -7.78 19.00
N ARG A 842 -16.75 -7.42 19.42
CA ARG A 842 -16.44 -6.14 20.07
C ARG A 842 -16.37 -4.96 19.09
N SER A 843 -16.04 -5.20 17.81
CA SER A 843 -15.98 -4.14 16.79
C SER A 843 -17.33 -3.91 16.12
N LYS A 844 -17.91 -4.94 15.47
CA LYS A 844 -19.14 -4.81 14.67
C LYS A 844 -19.86 -6.16 14.52
N LYS A 845 -20.92 -6.35 15.32
CA LYS A 845 -21.70 -7.61 15.37
C LYS A 845 -22.25 -8.09 14.02
N SER A 846 -22.59 -7.17 13.10
CA SER A 846 -23.07 -7.55 11.75
C SER A 846 -22.04 -8.35 10.95
N ASP A 847 -20.76 -8.16 11.23
CA ASP A 847 -19.66 -8.72 10.44
C ASP A 847 -19.32 -10.14 10.92
N LEU A 848 -19.89 -10.56 12.06
CA LEU A 848 -19.89 -11.94 12.52
C LEU A 848 -20.96 -12.80 11.80
N ILE A 849 -22.04 -12.18 11.27
CA ILE A 849 -23.16 -12.92 10.67
C ILE A 849 -22.72 -13.81 9.50
N PRO A 850 -21.93 -13.34 8.50
CA PRO A 850 -21.45 -14.20 7.43
C PRO A 850 -20.57 -15.35 7.94
N GLY A 851 -19.71 -15.09 8.93
CA GLY A 851 -18.82 -16.12 9.50
C GLY A 851 -19.56 -17.23 10.24
N VAL A 852 -20.53 -16.88 11.09
CA VAL A 852 -21.36 -17.86 11.81
C VAL A 852 -22.27 -18.63 10.86
N ALA A 853 -22.86 -17.96 9.86
CA ALA A 853 -23.64 -18.63 8.83
C ALA A 853 -22.76 -19.62 8.02
N THR A 854 -21.55 -19.20 7.61
CA THR A 854 -20.58 -20.08 6.93
C THR A 854 -20.27 -21.31 7.77
N PHE A 855 -19.99 -21.13 9.07
CA PHE A 855 -19.67 -22.23 9.99
C PHE A 855 -20.79 -23.29 10.04
N PHE A 856 -22.03 -22.88 10.30
CA PHE A 856 -23.15 -23.84 10.36
C PHE A 856 -23.51 -24.43 8.99
N CYS A 857 -23.51 -23.64 7.92
CA CYS A 857 -23.79 -24.15 6.58
C CYS A 857 -22.73 -25.16 6.12
N CYS A 858 -21.44 -24.97 6.46
CA CYS A 858 -20.38 -25.94 6.12
C CYS A 858 -20.45 -27.24 6.92
N LEU A 859 -21.12 -27.27 8.09
CA LEU A 859 -21.33 -28.51 8.86
C LEU A 859 -22.53 -29.31 8.34
N ILE A 860 -23.62 -28.62 8.01
CA ILE A 860 -24.92 -29.22 7.64
C ILE A 860 -24.99 -29.57 6.15
N LEU A 861 -24.42 -28.73 5.27
CA LEU A 861 -24.45 -28.89 3.82
C LEU A 861 -23.07 -29.35 3.31
N PRO A 862 -22.98 -29.86 2.06
CA PRO A 862 -21.69 -30.03 1.39
C PRO A 862 -20.84 -28.77 1.48
N LEU A 863 -19.55 -28.96 1.75
CA LEU A 863 -18.61 -27.89 2.11
C LEU A 863 -18.60 -26.74 1.08
N GLU A 864 -18.72 -27.11 -0.19
CA GLU A 864 -18.82 -26.21 -1.34
C GLU A 864 -20.00 -25.25 -1.29
N ILE A 865 -21.19 -25.74 -0.90
CA ILE A 865 -22.39 -24.91 -0.76
C ILE A 865 -22.24 -23.99 0.45
N GLY A 866 -21.69 -24.52 1.55
CA GLY A 866 -21.48 -23.76 2.78
C GLY A 866 -20.60 -22.52 2.61
N ILE A 867 -19.46 -22.65 1.90
CA ILE A 867 -18.58 -21.51 1.62
C ILE A 867 -19.20 -20.52 0.63
N LEU A 868 -19.92 -20.99 -0.41
CA LEU A 868 -20.60 -20.12 -1.37
C LEU A 868 -21.71 -19.29 -0.72
N ILE A 869 -22.48 -19.87 0.22
CA ILE A 869 -23.45 -19.11 1.04
C ILE A 869 -22.73 -18.05 1.88
N GLY A 870 -21.61 -18.38 2.50
CA GLY A 870 -20.79 -17.45 3.28
C GLY A 870 -20.32 -16.24 2.49
N ILE A 871 -19.74 -16.48 1.31
CA ILE A 871 -19.30 -15.43 0.38
C ILE A 871 -20.50 -14.64 -0.14
N GLY A 872 -21.61 -15.30 -0.48
CA GLY A 872 -22.86 -14.67 -0.91
C GLY A 872 -23.42 -13.70 0.13
N LEU A 873 -23.48 -14.10 1.41
CA LEU A 873 -23.91 -13.24 2.51
C LEU A 873 -22.98 -12.04 2.72
N ASN A 874 -21.66 -12.23 2.56
CA ASN A 874 -20.68 -11.15 2.62
C ASN A 874 -20.88 -10.14 1.46
N LEU A 875 -21.08 -10.63 0.24
CA LEU A 875 -21.38 -9.82 -0.95
C LEU A 875 -22.72 -9.07 -0.81
N VAL A 876 -23.77 -9.72 -0.31
CA VAL A 876 -25.07 -9.09 -0.03
C VAL A 876 -24.93 -8.00 1.03
N SER A 877 -24.13 -8.21 2.08
CA SER A 877 -23.84 -7.18 3.08
C SER A 877 -23.14 -5.96 2.45
N ILE A 878 -22.14 -6.17 1.60
CA ILE A 878 -21.45 -5.09 0.87
C ILE A 878 -22.44 -4.36 -0.06
N LEU A 879 -23.24 -5.10 -0.82
CA LEU A 879 -24.22 -4.55 -1.77
C LEU A 879 -25.32 -3.76 -1.05
N TYR A 880 -25.78 -4.21 0.11
CA TYR A 880 -26.76 -3.50 0.94
C TYR A 880 -26.21 -2.14 1.42
N HIS A 881 -24.96 -2.10 1.92
CA HIS A 881 -24.32 -0.84 2.32
C HIS A 881 -23.99 0.07 1.12
N ALA A 882 -23.86 -0.49 -0.09
CA ALA A 882 -23.75 0.27 -1.33
C ALA A 882 -25.10 0.82 -1.81
N ALA A 883 -26.21 0.13 -1.56
CA ALA A 883 -27.57 0.50 -1.97
C ALA A 883 -28.31 1.43 -0.99
N ARG A 884 -27.98 1.36 0.31
CA ARG A 884 -28.55 2.22 1.36
C ARG A 884 -27.44 3.05 2.04
N PRO A 885 -26.84 4.03 1.33
CA PRO A 885 -25.87 4.95 1.92
C PRO A 885 -26.51 5.77 3.05
N LYS A 886 -25.69 6.22 4.00
CA LYS A 886 -26.13 7.16 5.04
C LYS A 886 -26.07 8.58 4.48
N ILE A 887 -27.04 9.41 4.83
CA ILE A 887 -27.13 10.80 4.39
C ILE A 887 -27.29 11.66 5.63
N SER A 888 -26.34 12.57 5.88
CA SER A 888 -26.55 13.64 6.86
C SER A 888 -27.36 14.77 6.23
N MET A 889 -28.21 15.38 7.04
CA MET A 889 -29.16 16.42 6.64
C MET A 889 -29.08 17.54 7.67
N GLU A 890 -28.57 18.69 7.26
CA GLU A 890 -28.39 19.84 8.14
C GLU A 890 -29.04 21.08 7.52
N ILE A 891 -29.60 21.95 8.36
CA ILE A 891 -30.06 23.27 7.91
C ILE A 891 -28.87 24.19 8.07
N ALA A 892 -28.27 24.57 6.96
CA ALA A 892 -27.18 25.52 6.94
C ALA A 892 -27.73 26.92 6.65
N ARG A 893 -27.07 27.94 7.20
CA ARG A 893 -27.40 29.34 6.95
C ARG A 893 -26.23 30.00 6.22
N SER A 894 -26.52 30.56 5.06
CA SER A 894 -25.62 31.38 4.25
C SER A 894 -25.06 32.53 5.09
N ARG A 895 -23.87 33.05 4.74
CA ARG A 895 -23.32 34.28 5.35
C ARG A 895 -24.26 35.48 5.18
N ALA A 896 -25.14 35.45 4.19
CA ALA A 896 -26.17 36.44 3.94
C ALA A 896 -27.53 36.12 4.61
N GLY A 897 -27.58 35.15 5.52
CA GLY A 897 -28.76 34.85 6.34
C GLY A 897 -29.81 33.93 5.68
N VAL A 898 -29.62 33.51 4.43
CA VAL A 898 -30.52 32.57 3.71
C VAL A 898 -30.37 31.15 4.25
N GLU A 899 -31.48 30.52 4.63
CA GLU A 899 -31.51 29.12 5.05
C GLU A 899 -31.60 28.16 3.85
N TYR A 900 -30.79 27.10 3.88
CA TYR A 900 -30.80 26.05 2.86
C TYR A 900 -30.61 24.66 3.50
N LEU A 901 -31.13 23.63 2.83
CA LEU A 901 -30.96 22.24 3.24
C LEU A 901 -29.67 21.69 2.63
N LEU A 902 -28.69 21.38 3.48
CA LEU A 902 -27.46 20.70 3.11
C LEU A 902 -27.66 19.18 3.26
N LEU A 903 -27.42 18.45 2.16
CA LEU A 903 -27.55 17.01 2.04
C LEU A 903 -26.18 16.41 1.69
N THR A 904 -25.54 15.73 2.63
CA THR A 904 -24.23 15.09 2.41
C THR A 904 -24.37 13.56 2.45
N PRO A 905 -24.44 12.88 1.28
CA PRO A 905 -24.33 11.42 1.21
C PRO A 905 -22.92 10.93 1.61
N ASP A 906 -22.84 9.84 2.37
CA ASP A 906 -21.58 9.26 2.86
C ASP A 906 -20.78 8.52 1.77
N ARG A 907 -21.43 8.16 0.66
CA ARG A 907 -20.94 7.25 -0.39
C ARG A 907 -21.37 7.68 -1.80
N CYS A 908 -20.89 6.94 -2.80
CA CYS A 908 -21.19 7.11 -4.22
C CYS A 908 -22.68 7.03 -4.60
N LEU A 909 -23.06 7.81 -5.62
CA LEU A 909 -24.34 7.70 -6.34
C LEU A 909 -24.19 6.73 -7.53
N ILE A 910 -24.47 5.46 -7.28
CA ILE A 910 -24.51 4.39 -8.29
C ILE A 910 -25.91 3.76 -8.34
N PHE A 911 -26.21 2.97 -9.37
CA PHE A 911 -27.53 2.41 -9.65
C PHE A 911 -28.29 1.81 -8.45
N PRO A 912 -27.67 1.12 -7.45
CA PRO A 912 -28.40 0.57 -6.31
C PRO A 912 -28.86 1.63 -5.31
N SER A 913 -28.21 2.80 -5.31
CA SER A 913 -28.36 3.85 -4.30
C SER A 913 -29.12 5.08 -4.78
N VAL A 914 -29.01 5.42 -6.06
CA VAL A 914 -29.42 6.74 -6.55
C VAL A 914 -30.92 7.00 -6.38
N ASP A 915 -31.76 5.99 -6.56
CA ASP A 915 -33.21 6.09 -6.36
C ASP A 915 -33.58 6.33 -4.89
N TYR A 916 -32.88 5.65 -3.98
CA TYR A 916 -33.02 5.88 -2.53
C TYR A 916 -32.62 7.29 -2.14
N VAL A 917 -31.48 7.79 -2.63
CA VAL A 917 -31.03 9.16 -2.36
C VAL A 917 -32.01 10.17 -2.95
N SER A 918 -32.42 10.00 -4.21
CA SER A 918 -33.39 10.86 -4.90
C SER A 918 -34.72 10.95 -4.16
N THR A 919 -35.26 9.80 -3.71
CA THR A 919 -36.48 9.73 -2.91
C THR A 919 -36.30 10.44 -1.56
N LEU A 920 -35.16 10.27 -0.89
CA LEU A 920 -34.90 10.91 0.40
C LEU A 920 -34.75 12.43 0.28
N VAL A 921 -34.00 12.90 -0.73
CA VAL A 921 -33.84 14.32 -1.11
C VAL A 921 -35.21 14.93 -1.38
N THR A 922 -36.01 14.29 -2.24
CA THR A 922 -37.37 14.75 -2.60
C THR A 922 -38.28 14.84 -1.38
N LYS A 923 -38.30 13.81 -0.52
CA LYS A 923 -39.16 13.74 0.68
C LYS A 923 -38.84 14.83 1.72
N HIS A 924 -37.57 15.17 1.91
CA HIS A 924 -37.16 16.21 2.87
C HIS A 924 -37.26 17.61 2.28
N SER A 925 -37.02 17.75 0.98
CA SER A 925 -37.19 18.99 0.22
C SER A 925 -38.64 19.49 0.22
N VAL A 926 -39.61 18.65 -0.17
CA VAL A 926 -41.03 19.02 -0.27
C VAL A 926 -41.62 19.44 1.08
N ARG A 927 -41.15 18.86 2.19
CA ARG A 927 -41.59 19.23 3.55
C ARG A 927 -41.19 20.63 3.99
N ARG A 928 -40.23 21.28 3.33
CA ARG A 928 -39.61 22.54 3.80
C ARG A 928 -39.61 23.68 2.77
N GLY A 929 -39.59 23.40 1.47
CA GLY A 929 -39.67 24.43 0.42
C GLY A 929 -38.49 25.42 0.37
N ILE A 930 -37.37 25.10 1.04
CA ILE A 930 -36.12 25.88 1.05
C ILE A 930 -35.15 25.39 -0.05
N PRO A 931 -34.18 26.21 -0.50
CA PRO A 931 -33.12 25.78 -1.40
C PRO A 931 -32.42 24.51 -0.93
N VAL A 932 -32.03 23.65 -1.89
CA VAL A 932 -31.35 22.38 -1.58
C VAL A 932 -29.94 22.36 -2.18
N VAL A 933 -28.97 21.98 -1.34
CA VAL A 933 -27.57 21.78 -1.70
C VAL A 933 -27.20 20.33 -1.44
N ILE A 934 -26.71 19.63 -2.46
CA ILE A 934 -26.14 18.28 -2.31
C ILE A 934 -24.61 18.40 -2.28
N ASP A 935 -24.00 18.09 -1.14
CA ASP A 935 -22.55 18.00 -1.02
C ASP A 935 -22.03 16.70 -1.63
N CYS A 936 -21.35 16.84 -2.76
CA CYS A 936 -20.86 15.73 -3.55
C CYS A 936 -19.39 15.38 -3.25
N SER A 937 -18.77 15.97 -2.21
CA SER A 937 -17.36 15.78 -1.85
C SER A 937 -16.97 14.30 -1.68
N HIS A 938 -17.89 13.46 -1.17
CA HIS A 938 -17.68 12.02 -0.95
C HIS A 938 -18.06 11.14 -2.17
N ILE A 939 -18.69 11.71 -3.20
CA ILE A 939 -19.14 10.99 -4.38
C ILE A 939 -17.95 10.75 -5.31
N TYR A 940 -17.54 9.48 -5.48
CA TYR A 940 -16.36 9.12 -6.26
C TYR A 940 -16.65 8.67 -7.70
N GLY A 941 -17.87 8.27 -8.00
CA GLY A 941 -18.28 7.75 -9.30
C GLY A 941 -19.81 7.70 -9.41
N ALA A 942 -20.29 7.66 -10.65
CA ALA A 942 -21.69 7.43 -11.00
C ALA A 942 -21.78 6.67 -12.32
N ASP A 943 -22.96 6.08 -12.57
CA ASP A 943 -23.29 5.36 -13.79
C ASP A 943 -24.44 6.04 -14.55
N PHE A 944 -24.79 5.49 -15.71
CA PHE A 944 -25.86 6.01 -16.57
C PHE A 944 -27.24 6.01 -15.88
N THR A 945 -27.52 5.00 -15.05
CA THR A 945 -28.77 4.93 -14.28
C THR A 945 -28.82 6.09 -13.28
N ALA A 946 -27.71 6.36 -12.59
CA ALA A 946 -27.61 7.50 -11.69
C ALA A 946 -27.76 8.85 -12.41
N ALA A 947 -27.15 9.01 -13.60
CA ALA A 947 -27.36 10.18 -14.43
C ALA A 947 -28.84 10.40 -14.76
N LYS A 948 -29.55 9.34 -15.20
CA LYS A 948 -30.96 9.44 -15.57
C LYS A 948 -31.88 9.79 -14.39
N VAL A 949 -31.58 9.29 -13.19
CA VAL A 949 -32.33 9.66 -11.97
C VAL A 949 -32.03 11.11 -11.55
N ILE A 950 -30.80 11.60 -11.71
CA ILE A 950 -30.46 13.01 -11.46
C ILE A 950 -31.12 13.95 -12.50
N GLU A 951 -31.26 13.52 -13.76
CA GLU A 951 -32.04 14.24 -14.78
C GLU A 951 -33.52 14.37 -14.39
N VAL A 952 -34.15 13.30 -13.87
CA VAL A 952 -35.53 13.36 -13.36
C VAL A 952 -35.61 14.27 -12.12
N LEU A 953 -34.68 14.14 -11.18
CA LEU A 953 -34.64 14.94 -9.95
C LEU A 953 -34.50 16.45 -10.26
N THR A 954 -33.59 16.83 -11.14
CA THR A 954 -33.39 18.23 -11.56
C THR A 954 -34.59 18.79 -12.31
N ASN A 955 -35.19 18.02 -13.23
CA ASN A 955 -36.45 18.39 -13.88
C ASN A 955 -37.59 18.62 -12.87
N ASP A 956 -37.72 17.79 -11.83
CA ASP A 956 -38.78 17.92 -10.83
C ASP A 956 -38.57 19.09 -9.86
N PHE A 957 -37.33 19.42 -9.52
CA PHE A 957 -37.00 20.63 -8.76
C PHE A 957 -37.23 21.91 -9.58
N SER A 958 -36.85 21.90 -10.87
CA SER A 958 -37.13 22.98 -11.82
C SER A 958 -38.63 23.26 -11.97
N LYS A 959 -39.47 22.22 -12.16
CA LYS A 959 -40.95 22.34 -12.17
C LYS A 959 -41.52 22.97 -10.90
N ARG A 960 -40.90 22.74 -9.74
CA ARG A 960 -41.31 23.30 -8.43
C ARG A 960 -40.78 24.72 -8.18
N GLN A 961 -40.01 25.28 -9.11
CA GLN A 961 -39.24 26.52 -8.94
C GLN A 961 -38.35 26.51 -7.68
N GLN A 962 -37.87 25.32 -7.30
CA GLN A 962 -37.04 25.12 -6.12
C GLN A 962 -35.60 24.84 -6.57
N PRO A 963 -34.61 25.65 -6.16
CA PRO A 963 -33.25 25.49 -6.65
C PRO A 963 -32.58 24.27 -6.02
N LEU A 964 -31.91 23.49 -6.86
CA LEU A 964 -31.09 22.33 -6.50
C LEU A 964 -29.66 22.57 -6.99
N PHE A 965 -28.71 22.63 -6.07
CA PHE A 965 -27.30 22.88 -6.40
C PHE A 965 -26.40 21.71 -5.98
N PHE A 966 -25.38 21.42 -6.78
CA PHE A 966 -24.41 20.36 -6.52
C PHE A 966 -23.03 20.95 -6.14
N TYR A 967 -22.58 20.71 -4.91
CA TYR A 967 -21.30 21.22 -4.41
C TYR A 967 -20.18 20.21 -4.62
N ASN A 968 -19.02 20.66 -5.10
CA ASN A 968 -17.76 19.90 -5.13
C ASN A 968 -17.86 18.52 -5.84
N LEU A 969 -18.71 18.43 -6.87
CA LEU A 969 -18.90 17.22 -7.66
C LEU A 969 -17.68 16.96 -8.56
N LYS A 970 -17.10 15.76 -8.53
CA LYS A 970 -15.95 15.40 -9.39
C LYS A 970 -16.34 15.42 -10.88
N PRO A 971 -15.59 16.09 -11.77
CA PRO A 971 -15.80 16.04 -13.22
C PRO A 971 -15.87 14.68 -13.92
N SER A 972 -15.34 13.59 -13.35
CA SER A 972 -15.65 12.24 -13.87
C SER A 972 -17.11 11.84 -13.70
N VAL A 973 -17.79 12.41 -12.70
CA VAL A 973 -19.23 12.27 -12.45
C VAL A 973 -20.02 13.35 -13.20
N VAL A 974 -19.52 14.60 -13.25
CA VAL A 974 -20.14 15.68 -14.05
C VAL A 974 -20.28 15.25 -15.51
N ALA A 975 -19.23 14.69 -16.13
CA ALA A 975 -19.29 14.21 -17.52
C ALA A 975 -20.33 13.07 -17.75
N VAL A 976 -20.65 12.29 -16.71
CA VAL A 976 -21.68 11.24 -16.76
C VAL A 976 -23.08 11.86 -16.64
N PHE A 977 -23.24 12.93 -15.85
CA PHE A 977 -24.51 13.65 -15.70
C PHE A 977 -24.79 14.60 -16.88
N GLU A 978 -23.81 15.34 -17.38
CA GLU A 978 -23.92 16.17 -18.60
C GLU A 978 -24.29 15.32 -19.83
N GLY A 979 -23.86 14.06 -19.87
CA GLY A 979 -24.17 13.11 -20.94
C GLY A 979 -25.67 12.80 -21.13
N VAL A 980 -26.54 13.17 -20.17
CA VAL A 980 -28.01 13.06 -20.28
C VAL A 980 -28.72 14.42 -20.36
N GLN A 981 -27.98 15.53 -20.47
CA GLN A 981 -28.51 16.90 -20.62
C GLN A 981 -29.61 17.30 -19.60
N PRO A 982 -29.34 17.21 -18.28
CA PRO A 982 -30.27 17.63 -17.23
C PRO A 982 -30.57 19.14 -17.27
N LYS A 983 -31.83 19.53 -17.04
CA LYS A 983 -32.23 20.94 -16.96
C LYS A 983 -31.77 21.56 -15.65
N ASP A 984 -31.35 22.82 -15.69
CA ASP A 984 -30.96 23.64 -14.53
C ASP A 984 -29.91 22.96 -13.62
N PHE A 985 -29.04 22.13 -14.20
CA PHE A 985 -27.97 21.43 -13.49
C PHE A 985 -26.81 22.38 -13.21
N ILE A 986 -26.72 22.86 -11.96
CA ILE A 986 -25.73 23.83 -11.51
C ILE A 986 -24.73 23.15 -10.57
N VAL A 987 -23.46 23.14 -10.97
CA VAL A 987 -22.32 22.62 -10.19
C VAL A 987 -21.39 23.78 -9.83
N TYR A 988 -20.94 23.83 -8.58
CA TYR A 988 -20.03 24.87 -8.09
C TYR A 988 -19.03 24.31 -7.08
N TYR A 989 -17.93 25.03 -6.88
CA TYR A 989 -16.78 24.57 -6.07
C TYR A 989 -16.37 25.56 -4.96
N ASN A 990 -16.93 26.78 -4.94
CA ASN A 990 -16.60 27.82 -3.97
C ASN A 990 -17.82 28.21 -3.11
N GLU A 991 -17.66 28.30 -1.80
CA GLU A 991 -18.72 28.78 -0.89
C GLU A 991 -19.20 30.21 -1.22
N HIS A 992 -18.30 31.09 -1.66
CA HIS A 992 -18.65 32.45 -2.07
C HIS A 992 -19.56 32.50 -3.30
N GLU A 993 -19.47 31.50 -4.17
CA GLU A 993 -20.33 31.36 -5.35
C GLU A 993 -21.72 30.85 -4.95
N LEU A 994 -21.78 29.94 -3.97
CA LEU A 994 -23.03 29.50 -3.34
C LEU A 994 -23.79 30.65 -2.66
N ASP A 995 -23.10 31.43 -1.82
CA ASP A 995 -23.72 32.58 -1.13
C ASP A 995 -24.33 33.55 -2.15
N ASN A 996 -23.64 33.82 -3.26
CA ASN A 996 -24.15 34.66 -4.34
C ASN A 996 -25.35 34.03 -5.07
N LEU A 997 -25.33 32.72 -5.37
CA LEU A 997 -26.44 32.03 -6.02
C LEU A 997 -27.69 31.96 -5.13
N LEU A 998 -27.52 31.71 -3.82
CA LEU A 998 -28.60 31.74 -2.83
C LEU A 998 -29.18 33.15 -2.67
N LEU A 999 -28.34 34.18 -2.66
CA LEU A 999 -28.74 35.59 -2.64
C LEU A 999 -29.51 36.01 -3.89
N LEU A 1000 -29.02 35.65 -5.08
CA LEU A 1000 -29.70 35.94 -6.35
C LEU A 1000 -31.08 35.30 -6.38
N HIS A 1001 -31.21 34.05 -5.91
CA HIS A 1001 -32.48 33.36 -5.87
C HIS A 1001 -33.44 33.94 -4.81
N SER A 1002 -32.95 34.29 -3.61
CA SER A 1002 -33.78 34.93 -2.57
C SER A 1002 -34.24 36.33 -3.00
N ALA A 1003 -33.37 37.11 -3.64
CA ALA A 1003 -33.71 38.42 -4.21
C ALA A 1003 -34.71 38.30 -5.38
N ALA A 1004 -34.56 37.31 -6.26
CA ALA A 1004 -35.52 37.04 -7.33
C ALA A 1004 -36.89 36.65 -6.77
N LYS A 1005 -36.93 35.78 -5.75
CA LYS A 1005 -38.16 35.37 -5.05
C LYS A 1005 -38.85 36.56 -4.35
N HIS A 1006 -38.09 37.43 -3.68
CA HIS A 1006 -38.62 38.68 -3.10
C HIS A 1006 -39.13 39.66 -4.16
N ARG A 1007 -38.43 39.83 -5.29
CA ARG A 1007 -38.92 40.67 -6.39
C ARG A 1007 -40.21 40.12 -6.99
N LEU A 1008 -40.29 38.81 -7.22
CA LEU A 1008 -41.51 38.14 -7.68
C LEU A 1008 -42.68 38.32 -6.71
N SER A 1009 -42.47 38.20 -5.39
CA SER A 1009 -43.55 38.46 -4.42
C SER A 1009 -43.96 39.93 -4.35
N SER A 1010 -43.03 40.89 -4.47
CA SER A 1010 -43.37 42.32 -4.56
C SER A 1010 -44.10 42.70 -5.85
N LEU A 1011 -43.79 42.04 -6.98
CA LEU A 1011 -44.45 42.25 -8.26
C LEU A 1011 -45.81 41.53 -8.33
N ALA A 1012 -45.99 40.42 -7.61
CA ALA A 1012 -47.30 39.76 -7.49
C ALA A 1012 -48.29 40.57 -6.63
N GLY A 1013 -47.80 41.37 -5.66
CA GLY A 1013 -48.62 42.29 -4.87
C GLY A 1013 -49.12 43.52 -5.65
N ASN A 1014 -48.37 43.97 -6.65
CA ASN A 1014 -48.75 45.07 -7.54
C ASN A 1014 -49.25 44.50 -8.87
N GLY A 1015 -50.56 44.26 -8.98
CA GLY A 1015 -51.19 43.51 -10.07
C GLY A 1015 -50.86 43.99 -11.49
N ILE A 1016 -49.81 43.42 -12.09
CA ILE A 1016 -49.42 43.62 -13.50
C ILE A 1016 -49.24 42.23 -14.14
N SER A 1017 -50.33 41.73 -14.74
CA SER A 1017 -50.44 40.41 -15.37
C SER A 1017 -49.82 40.35 -16.78
N ARG A 1018 -48.57 40.83 -16.95
CA ARG A 1018 -47.89 40.84 -18.28
C ARG A 1018 -46.36 40.93 -18.28
N LEU A 1019 -45.65 40.17 -17.41
CA LEU A 1019 -44.17 40.20 -17.38
C LEU A 1019 -43.45 38.90 -16.97
N SER A 1020 -44.11 37.73 -17.07
CA SER A 1020 -43.56 36.43 -16.65
C SER A 1020 -42.63 35.73 -17.65
N VAL A 1021 -42.42 36.29 -18.85
CA VAL A 1021 -41.72 35.58 -19.95
C VAL A 1021 -40.25 35.98 -20.13
N ASP A 1022 -39.85 37.21 -19.80
CA ASP A 1022 -38.51 37.72 -20.15
C ASP A 1022 -37.44 37.55 -19.05
N VAL A 1023 -37.81 37.45 -17.77
CA VAL A 1023 -36.82 37.33 -16.66
C VAL A 1023 -36.03 36.02 -16.73
N GLY A 1024 -36.64 34.94 -17.23
CA GLY A 1024 -35.94 33.66 -17.46
C GLY A 1024 -34.93 33.70 -18.62
N ARG A 1025 -34.99 34.74 -19.46
CA ARG A 1025 -34.05 34.97 -20.57
C ARG A 1025 -32.83 35.79 -20.11
N ASP A 1026 -33.00 36.73 -19.17
CA ASP A 1026 -31.90 37.55 -18.64
C ASP A 1026 -30.92 36.76 -17.77
N ILE A 1027 -31.40 35.83 -16.92
CA ILE A 1027 -30.51 34.93 -16.16
C ILE A 1027 -29.70 34.04 -17.13
N ARG A 1028 -30.32 33.60 -18.23
CA ARG A 1028 -29.67 32.79 -19.27
C ARG A 1028 -28.65 33.59 -20.09
N SER A 1029 -28.85 34.90 -20.25
CA SER A 1029 -27.90 35.80 -20.90
C SER A 1029 -26.64 36.07 -20.05
N MET A 1030 -26.77 36.08 -18.71
CA MET A 1030 -25.64 36.28 -17.79
C MET A 1030 -24.75 35.04 -17.61
N ILE A 1031 -25.24 33.84 -17.93
CA ILE A 1031 -24.50 32.57 -17.75
C ILE A 1031 -23.64 32.20 -18.99
N GLY A 1032 -23.79 32.90 -20.12
CA GLY A 1032 -22.80 32.88 -21.20
C GLY A 1032 -22.86 31.71 -22.18
N GLU A 1033 -24.06 31.29 -22.61
CA GLU A 1033 -24.21 30.46 -23.83
C GLU A 1033 -24.23 31.34 -25.09
N SER A 1034 -23.41 31.00 -26.09
CA SER A 1034 -23.37 31.71 -27.39
C SER A 1034 -24.24 31.01 -28.45
N PRO A 1035 -25.22 31.69 -29.06
CA PRO A 1035 -26.04 31.11 -30.13
C PRO A 1035 -25.44 31.37 -31.53
N ARG A 1036 -24.65 30.44 -32.05
CA ARG A 1036 -24.27 30.37 -33.48
C ARG A 1036 -24.12 28.92 -33.95
N GLY A 1037 -24.76 28.47 -35.03
CA GLY A 1037 -25.77 29.14 -35.85
C GLY A 1037 -26.35 28.23 -36.94
N HIS A 1038 -27.60 28.49 -37.33
CA HIS A 1038 -28.20 27.87 -38.52
C HIS A 1038 -27.64 28.50 -39.80
N ARG A 1039 -27.13 27.68 -40.74
CA ARG A 1039 -27.24 27.97 -42.18
C ARG A 1039 -27.40 26.69 -42.99
N ARG A 1040 -28.52 26.63 -43.72
CA ARG A 1040 -28.75 25.95 -45.00
C ARG A 1040 -28.32 24.48 -45.10
N LEU A 1041 -29.32 23.60 -45.01
CA LEU A 1041 -29.55 22.60 -46.05
C LEU A 1041 -31.04 22.64 -46.42
N SER A 1042 -31.31 23.19 -47.61
CA SER A 1042 -32.64 23.27 -48.21
C SER A 1042 -32.65 22.37 -49.45
N SER A 1043 -33.30 21.22 -49.37
CA SER A 1043 -33.61 20.39 -50.53
C SER A 1043 -34.69 19.36 -50.18
N LEU A 1044 -35.76 19.34 -51.00
CA LEU A 1044 -36.78 18.30 -51.12
C LEU A 1044 -37.75 18.22 -49.93
N SER A 1045 -38.98 18.75 -50.04
CA SER A 1045 -40.14 18.15 -50.75
C SER A 1045 -40.40 16.71 -50.28
N ALA A 1046 -41.28 16.49 -49.32
CA ALA A 1046 -42.74 16.49 -49.48
C ALA A 1046 -43.22 15.37 -50.39
N ASP A 1047 -43.62 14.26 -49.78
CA ASP A 1047 -44.72 13.42 -50.27
C ASP A 1047 -45.44 12.72 -49.11
N SER A 1048 -46.76 12.83 -49.17
CA SER A 1048 -47.85 11.93 -48.73
C SER A 1048 -47.73 11.16 -47.38
N VAL A 1049 -48.55 11.42 -46.35
CA VAL A 1049 -50.04 11.31 -46.23
C VAL A 1049 -50.51 9.89 -45.87
N ARG A 1050 -51.51 9.83 -44.96
CA ARG A 1050 -52.22 8.67 -44.36
C ARG A 1050 -51.59 8.05 -43.10
N ASP A 1051 -52.35 7.66 -42.06
CA ASP A 1051 -53.74 8.00 -41.69
C ASP A 1051 -54.03 7.63 -40.21
N ILE A 1052 -55.05 8.26 -39.61
CA ILE A 1052 -56.08 7.69 -38.72
C ILE A 1052 -55.57 6.67 -37.66
N SER A 1053 -55.26 7.09 -36.43
CA SER A 1053 -56.18 7.17 -35.27
C SER A 1053 -56.93 5.88 -34.92
N GLN A 1054 -56.68 5.34 -33.72
CA GLN A 1054 -57.66 4.52 -32.99
C GLN A 1054 -57.64 4.83 -31.49
N ASP A 1055 -58.84 4.70 -30.90
CA ASP A 1055 -59.28 5.15 -29.59
C ASP A 1055 -58.54 4.59 -28.34
N ARG A 1056 -58.74 5.32 -27.23
CA ARG A 1056 -59.20 4.87 -25.88
C ARG A 1056 -59.02 3.38 -25.50
N ASP A 1057 -58.74 3.00 -24.24
CA ASP A 1057 -59.32 3.54 -23.00
C ASP A 1057 -58.55 3.16 -21.71
N TYR A 1058 -59.04 3.67 -20.57
CA TYR A 1058 -58.70 3.48 -19.14
C TYR A 1058 -58.07 2.17 -18.60
N GLY A 1059 -57.37 2.30 -17.44
CA GLY A 1059 -57.15 1.23 -16.43
C GLY A 1059 -55.73 1.22 -15.81
N LYS A 1060 -55.38 1.94 -14.74
CA LYS A 1060 -55.62 1.71 -13.29
C LYS A 1060 -55.09 0.37 -12.69
N GLU A 1061 -54.31 0.52 -11.61
CA GLU A 1061 -54.08 -0.42 -10.48
C GLU A 1061 -53.35 -1.76 -10.72
N ARG A 1062 -52.03 -1.79 -10.47
CA ARG A 1062 -51.47 -2.28 -9.19
C ARG A 1062 -49.99 -1.91 -9.00
#